data_AF-T2M6S3-F1
#
_entry.id   AF-T2M6S3-F1
#
_cell.length_a   1.000
_cell.length_b   1.000
_cell.length_c   1.000
_cell.angle_alpha   90.00
_cell.angle_beta   90.00
_cell.angle_gamma   90.00
#
_symmetry.space_group_name_H-M   'P 1'
#
loop_
_entity.id
_entity.type
_entity.pdbx_description
1 polymer ?
#
loop_
_entity_poly.entity_id
_entity_poly.type
_entity_poly.pdbx_seq_one_letter_code
_entity_poly.pdbx_strand_id
1 'polypeptide(L)'
;RMIKRPGRNESEEELLQFQEEFLKKSEKPSVTIKKLKNDKAKDFNNEIDNNKNEKETTCFKKTVKFQINDDDMDAAKRLDAKDKEHISEILQNVQEKPSLVFPVFPVPSYKLGFPSVPQLNTAMKSGEGQKKSLFAQNFKRFNPQNDFGTVDNQLFEKDIHVRKDKINQSVGYPDVKKDVLCSASSAASLDPTQKTIHEENLEIISRLNKEQIYEAQKNLLSTLDPKLVSLLKSKNSLKTDSYSSVTPDVISNIQNDITDKQLDSCNAIAEPDKNMSPNSEEEFEPHKEFNISKDFVHMDIIEKEKLSWMKSVPVLKYNEDANCLPRFDFEGSLVKENNQPTYSGLYHHGDDPSLPGYTLLELFHMVRSNFSQQRIFGLKLLTKVIEKYYQQEFYGKLSTDLLAQCLDAGLLFLLRWSIDDHSEPIYSAAVATLSQILYVKSEQEFVQKFLFTENGFVLPQLCFYYKKKDEEMTQEEKEEDRDLLDAELVKVDVVKGLLQMQILPRLRYVIEICHPSDNAISNCVSVLIRIAQHDTESSWRIMDCPRLTEVLYSLLKNKFENFKTALMVVRFFRSLCQAGKEISKKVMSLYSINDLIYKYVSLEQVDHLFMVEIYELWRVLLHYGLASNLFQDVYMVIMTKVQGLCGNYSQFDDFYAASIIHVVESAMHITDSSKMSWIIIEGFFPLLVQCIKAIESEITQKKHLSYPMYVCSILQSLASYCQLKNDMVLSENPVALLETVEYLWNVVLKSFINSS
;
A
#
# COMPACT_ATOMS: atom_id res chain seq x y z
N ARG A 1 -35.71 36.87 39.08
CA ARG A 1 -37.02 36.70 38.40
C ARG A 1 -36.75 35.85 37.17
N MET A 2 -37.48 34.76 36.93
CA MET A 2 -37.22 33.92 35.74
C MET A 2 -37.37 34.74 34.47
N ILE A 3 -36.38 34.64 33.58
CA ILE A 3 -36.43 35.24 32.23
C ILE A 3 -37.46 34.45 31.41
N LYS A 4 -38.36 35.13 30.69
CA LYS A 4 -39.30 34.45 29.79
C LYS A 4 -38.51 33.80 28.65
N ARG A 5 -38.90 32.59 28.26
CA ARG A 5 -38.35 31.96 27.04
C ARG A 5 -38.98 32.61 25.82
N PRO A 6 -38.22 32.80 24.72
CA PRO A 6 -38.79 33.33 23.50
C PRO A 6 -39.95 32.51 22.94
N GLY A 7 -40.94 33.23 22.40
CA GLY A 7 -42.10 32.70 21.71
C GLY A 7 -41.85 32.43 20.23
N ARG A 8 -42.75 31.67 19.59
CA ARG A 8 -42.61 31.28 18.17
C ARG A 8 -42.86 32.41 17.15
N ASN A 9 -43.23 33.60 17.63
CA ASN A 9 -43.70 34.74 16.83
C ASN A 9 -42.95 36.05 17.18
N GLU A 10 -41.80 35.97 17.84
CA GLU A 10 -40.99 37.15 18.22
C GLU A 10 -39.97 37.49 17.13
N SER A 11 -39.67 38.77 16.99
CA SER A 11 -38.78 39.31 15.95
C SER A 11 -37.29 39.13 16.30
N GLU A 12 -36.42 39.22 15.30
CA GLU A 12 -34.96 39.05 15.47
C GLU A 12 -34.36 40.09 16.42
N GLU A 13 -34.88 41.33 16.40
CA GLU A 13 -34.50 42.40 17.33
C GLU A 13 -34.89 42.08 18.79
N GLU A 14 -36.06 41.47 19.01
CA GLU A 14 -36.50 41.05 20.35
C GLU A 14 -35.67 39.86 20.87
N LEU A 15 -35.29 38.93 19.99
CA LEU A 15 -34.39 37.82 20.33
C LEU A 15 -33.00 38.31 20.75
N LEU A 16 -32.45 39.30 20.04
CA LEU A 16 -31.18 39.96 20.40
C LEU A 16 -31.27 40.66 21.76
N GLN A 17 -32.38 41.35 22.06
CA GLN A 17 -32.60 41.98 23.37
C GLN A 17 -32.69 40.94 24.50
N PHE A 18 -33.34 39.78 24.28
CA PHE A 18 -33.36 38.70 25.28
C PHE A 18 -31.97 38.07 25.51
N GLN A 19 -31.15 37.96 24.46
CA GLN A 19 -29.77 37.49 24.57
C GLN A 19 -28.89 38.49 25.35
N GLU A 20 -29.02 39.79 25.10
CA GLU A 20 -28.36 40.82 25.90
C GLU A 20 -28.80 40.80 27.38
N GLU A 21 -30.11 40.71 27.65
CA GLU A 21 -30.61 40.61 29.03
C GLU A 21 -30.08 39.37 29.76
N PHE A 22 -29.97 38.23 29.06
CA PHE A 22 -29.44 37.00 29.62
C PHE A 22 -27.95 37.14 29.98
N LEU A 23 -27.14 37.68 29.07
CA LEU A 23 -25.70 37.92 29.30
C LEU A 23 -25.48 38.93 30.43
N LYS A 24 -26.24 40.04 30.46
CA LYS A 24 -26.19 41.07 31.52
C LYS A 24 -26.54 40.52 32.91
N LYS A 25 -27.35 39.47 33.01
CA LYS A 25 -27.79 38.89 34.30
C LYS A 25 -26.84 37.85 34.90
N SER A 26 -25.90 37.29 34.11
CA SER A 26 -24.83 36.39 34.59
C SER A 26 -25.30 35.22 35.49
N GLU A 27 -26.51 34.70 35.29
CA GLU A 27 -27.02 33.56 36.04
C GLU A 27 -26.32 32.26 35.61
N LYS A 28 -25.86 31.46 36.58
CA LYS A 28 -25.17 30.18 36.29
C LYS A 28 -26.16 29.18 35.68
N PRO A 29 -25.76 28.41 34.64
CA PRO A 29 -26.64 27.43 34.03
C PRO A 29 -27.06 26.35 35.02
N SER A 30 -28.32 25.94 34.95
CA SER A 30 -28.97 25.00 35.87
C SER A 30 -28.51 23.53 35.72
N VAL A 31 -27.54 23.25 34.83
CA VAL A 31 -26.95 21.92 34.64
C VAL A 31 -25.43 22.02 34.86
N THR A 32 -24.95 21.42 35.94
CA THR A 32 -23.51 21.30 36.23
C THR A 32 -23.02 19.90 35.86
N ILE A 33 -22.20 19.78 34.83
CA ILE A 33 -21.63 18.48 34.41
C ILE A 33 -20.56 18.04 35.42
N LYS A 34 -20.92 17.13 36.33
CA LYS A 34 -19.95 16.43 37.19
C LYS A 34 -19.47 15.17 36.47
N LYS A 35 -18.20 15.13 36.04
CA LYS A 35 -17.54 13.87 35.67
C LYS A 35 -17.40 13.00 36.93
N LEU A 36 -17.90 11.76 36.90
CA LEU A 36 -17.62 10.77 37.95
C LEU A 36 -16.13 10.42 37.91
N LYS A 37 -15.49 10.35 39.08
CA LYS A 37 -14.24 9.60 39.25
C LYS A 37 -14.61 8.14 39.51
N ASN A 38 -13.97 7.21 38.80
CA ASN A 38 -14.10 5.77 39.07
C ASN A 38 -13.16 5.38 40.20
N ASP A 39 -13.63 5.45 41.44
CA ASP A 39 -12.91 4.94 42.62
C ASP A 39 -13.09 3.41 42.73
N LYS A 40 -12.44 2.66 41.83
CA LYS A 40 -12.25 1.18 41.92
C LYS A 40 -10.90 0.74 41.36
N ALA A 41 -9.83 1.16 42.03
CA ALA A 41 -8.47 0.65 41.85
C ALA A 41 -7.69 0.74 43.19
N LYS A 42 -8.21 0.04 44.20
CA LYS A 42 -7.56 -0.19 45.50
C LYS A 42 -7.93 -1.59 45.99
N ASP A 43 -7.22 -2.56 45.42
CA ASP A 43 -6.83 -3.85 45.99
C ASP A 43 -5.85 -4.46 44.98
N PHE A 44 -4.85 -5.22 45.44
CA PHE A 44 -3.63 -5.61 44.69
C PHE A 44 -2.65 -4.45 44.38
N ASN A 45 -1.95 -4.00 45.43
CA ASN A 45 -0.48 -3.91 45.46
C ASN A 45 -0.03 -3.41 46.83
N ASN A 46 0.08 -4.34 47.79
CA ASN A 46 0.89 -4.18 48.99
C ASN A 46 1.97 -5.26 48.94
N GLU A 47 3.18 -4.91 48.48
CA GLU A 47 4.42 -5.36 49.12
C GLU A 47 5.65 -4.61 48.59
N ILE A 48 6.45 -4.13 49.55
CA ILE A 48 7.87 -3.77 49.47
C ILE A 48 8.24 -2.42 48.84
N ASP A 49 8.40 -1.47 49.75
CA ASP A 49 9.18 -0.23 49.67
C ASP A 49 10.57 -0.37 49.03
N ASN A 50 11.08 0.71 48.41
CA ASN A 50 12.03 1.62 49.10
C ASN A 50 12.45 2.86 48.25
N ASN A 51 12.39 4.04 48.89
CA ASN A 51 13.30 5.21 48.81
C ASN A 51 14.11 5.49 47.51
N LYS A 52 14.20 6.72 46.95
CA LYS A 52 13.69 8.06 47.37
C LYS A 52 13.95 9.13 46.27
N ASN A 53 13.33 10.31 46.43
CA ASN A 53 13.67 11.63 45.88
C ASN A 53 13.28 12.00 44.42
N GLU A 54 12.06 12.52 44.30
CA GLU A 54 11.75 13.89 43.83
C GLU A 54 12.32 14.43 42.50
N LYS A 55 11.40 14.69 41.55
CA LYS A 55 11.07 16.07 41.13
C LYS A 55 9.62 16.16 40.61
N GLU A 56 8.98 17.30 40.89
CA GLU A 56 7.53 17.45 40.78
C GLU A 56 7.03 17.74 39.35
N THR A 57 5.83 17.24 39.03
CA THR A 57 5.10 17.55 37.80
C THR A 57 4.17 18.75 37.99
N THR A 58 4.65 19.97 37.70
CA THR A 58 3.79 21.17 37.70
C THR A 58 3.07 21.34 36.35
N CYS A 59 1.85 20.81 36.25
CA CYS A 59 0.94 21.13 35.14
C CYS A 59 0.45 22.59 35.26
N PHE A 60 1.17 23.52 34.63
CA PHE A 60 0.81 24.93 34.61
C PHE A 60 -0.41 25.20 33.73
N LYS A 61 -1.48 25.73 34.33
CA LYS A 61 -2.56 26.38 33.58
C LYS A 61 -2.11 27.78 33.15
N LYS A 62 -1.95 28.00 31.84
CA LYS A 62 -2.07 29.35 31.26
C LYS A 62 -3.42 29.48 30.57
N THR A 63 -4.36 30.18 31.21
CA THR A 63 -5.51 30.76 30.50
C THR A 63 -5.03 32.01 29.77
N VAL A 64 -4.74 31.90 28.48
CA VAL A 64 -4.42 33.09 27.67
C VAL A 64 -5.74 33.80 27.35
N LYS A 65 -5.84 35.08 27.74
CA LYS A 65 -6.87 35.97 27.22
C LYS A 65 -6.36 36.55 25.92
N PHE A 66 -7.07 36.31 24.81
CA PHE A 66 -6.81 36.98 23.55
C PHE A 66 -7.83 38.10 23.35
N GLN A 67 -7.33 39.30 23.08
CA GLN A 67 -8.08 40.39 22.45
C GLN A 67 -7.41 40.63 21.10
N ILE A 68 -8.20 40.64 20.03
CA ILE A 68 -7.80 41.12 18.71
C ILE A 68 -8.91 42.05 18.26
N ASN A 69 -8.55 43.24 17.77
CA ASN A 69 -9.51 44.16 17.17
C ASN A 69 -9.84 43.65 15.76
N ASP A 70 -11.12 43.41 15.51
CA ASP A 70 -11.66 42.86 14.27
C ASP A 70 -12.52 43.94 13.60
N ASP A 71 -12.25 44.27 12.33
CA ASP A 71 -13.23 44.94 11.45
C ASP A 71 -13.13 44.49 9.97
N ASP A 72 -11.94 44.27 9.39
CA ASP A 72 -11.77 44.15 7.91
C ASP A 72 -11.38 42.77 7.31
N MET A 73 -11.62 41.62 7.97
CA MET A 73 -11.22 40.30 7.45
C MET A 73 -12.37 39.32 7.12
N ASP A 74 -12.28 38.66 5.97
CA ASP A 74 -13.27 37.67 5.50
C ASP A 74 -13.40 36.45 6.44
N ALA A 75 -14.64 35.98 6.62
CA ALA A 75 -15.00 34.94 7.58
C ALA A 75 -14.37 33.57 7.26
N ALA A 76 -14.20 33.24 5.97
CA ALA A 76 -13.52 32.01 5.55
C ALA A 76 -12.04 32.03 5.93
N LYS A 77 -11.34 33.14 5.63
CA LYS A 77 -9.92 33.34 5.99
C LYS A 77 -9.69 33.37 7.51
N ARG A 78 -10.66 33.90 8.27
CA ARG A 78 -10.67 33.86 9.75
C ARG A 78 -10.79 32.43 10.30
N LEU A 79 -11.38 31.49 9.56
CA LEU A 79 -11.50 30.07 9.96
C LEU A 79 -10.20 29.31 9.63
N ASP A 80 -9.71 29.43 8.39
CA ASP A 80 -8.43 28.84 7.94
C ASP A 80 -7.22 29.24 8.80
N ALA A 81 -7.14 30.51 9.23
CA ALA A 81 -6.08 30.98 10.11
C ALA A 81 -6.15 30.30 11.50
N LYS A 82 -7.36 30.21 12.07
CA LYS A 82 -7.60 29.58 13.37
C LYS A 82 -7.32 28.08 13.34
N ASP A 83 -7.71 27.39 12.27
CA ASP A 83 -7.47 25.96 12.12
C ASP A 83 -5.99 25.65 11.92
N LYS A 84 -5.23 26.46 11.17
CA LYS A 84 -3.77 26.27 11.00
C LYS A 84 -3.00 26.39 12.31
N GLU A 85 -3.30 27.40 13.13
CA GLU A 85 -2.68 27.59 14.44
C GLU A 85 -3.12 26.51 15.45
N HIS A 86 -4.42 26.22 15.53
CA HIS A 86 -4.97 25.28 16.52
C HIS A 86 -4.62 23.81 16.22
N ILE A 87 -4.58 23.40 14.95
CA ILE A 87 -4.21 22.02 14.57
C ILE A 87 -2.72 21.78 14.82
N SER A 88 -1.85 22.76 14.53
CA SER A 88 -0.42 22.64 14.80
C SER A 88 -0.10 22.61 16.30
N GLU A 89 -0.75 23.46 17.12
CA GLU A 89 -0.61 23.43 18.58
C GLU A 89 -1.16 22.13 19.19
N ILE A 90 -2.25 21.55 18.66
CA ILE A 90 -2.74 20.24 19.09
C ILE A 90 -1.72 19.14 18.77
N LEU A 91 -1.19 19.09 17.54
CA LEU A 91 -0.25 18.06 17.10
C LEU A 91 1.07 18.11 17.91
N GLN A 92 1.55 19.29 18.28
CA GLN A 92 2.73 19.46 19.14
C GLN A 92 2.53 18.93 20.57
N ASN A 93 1.30 18.87 21.07
CA ASN A 93 0.99 18.47 22.45
C ASN A 93 0.56 16.99 22.61
N VAL A 94 0.54 16.19 21.54
CA VAL A 94 0.24 14.74 21.62
C VAL A 94 1.49 13.95 22.02
N GLN A 95 1.66 13.71 23.32
CA GLN A 95 2.57 12.67 23.80
C GLN A 95 1.89 11.30 23.79
N GLU A 96 2.35 10.38 22.94
CA GLU A 96 1.90 8.98 22.94
C GLU A 96 2.22 8.32 24.29
N LYS A 97 1.21 7.75 24.96
CA LYS A 97 1.41 6.87 26.12
C LYS A 97 1.49 5.42 25.65
N PRO A 98 2.39 4.59 26.20
CA PRO A 98 2.45 3.18 25.83
C PRO A 98 1.12 2.49 26.13
N SER A 99 0.64 1.75 25.13
CA SER A 99 -0.63 1.00 25.18
C SER A 99 -0.51 -0.18 26.14
N LEU A 100 -0.88 0.06 27.40
CA LEU A 100 -1.15 -1.03 28.34
C LEU A 100 -2.30 -1.89 27.78
N VAL A 101 -2.08 -3.20 27.75
CA VAL A 101 -3.04 -4.19 27.25
C VAL A 101 -4.35 -4.05 28.02
N PHE A 102 -5.41 -3.61 27.35
CA PHE A 102 -6.75 -3.65 27.92
C PHE A 102 -7.23 -5.10 27.98
N PRO A 103 -7.75 -5.58 29.11
CA PRO A 103 -8.35 -6.91 29.17
C PRO A 103 -9.58 -6.97 28.26
N VAL A 104 -9.60 -7.92 27.34
CA VAL A 104 -10.76 -8.20 26.49
C VAL A 104 -11.87 -8.74 27.36
N PHE A 105 -12.95 -7.98 27.52
CA PHE A 105 -14.15 -8.45 28.19
C PHE A 105 -14.93 -9.40 27.25
N PRO A 106 -15.32 -10.60 27.70
CA PRO A 106 -16.07 -11.54 26.87
C PRO A 106 -17.46 -10.98 26.54
N VAL A 107 -17.88 -11.12 25.28
CA VAL A 107 -19.22 -10.76 24.82
C VAL A 107 -20.21 -11.86 25.24
N PRO A 108 -21.34 -11.55 25.89
CA PRO A 108 -22.34 -12.55 26.24
C PRO A 108 -22.97 -13.20 25.00
N SER A 109 -22.95 -14.53 24.94
CA SER A 109 -23.61 -15.30 23.88
C SER A 109 -25.07 -15.58 24.23
N TYR A 110 -26.01 -15.11 23.40
CA TYR A 110 -27.45 -15.33 23.59
C TYR A 110 -27.90 -16.60 22.84
N LYS A 111 -28.61 -17.51 23.52
CA LYS A 111 -29.13 -18.77 22.92
C LYS A 111 -30.13 -18.58 21.77
N LEU A 112 -30.66 -17.36 21.58
CA LEU A 112 -31.71 -17.02 20.60
C LEU A 112 -31.21 -16.18 19.42
N GLY A 113 -29.90 -15.93 19.30
CA GLY A 113 -29.31 -15.13 18.20
C GLY A 113 -29.55 -13.61 18.31
N PHE A 114 -30.73 -13.18 18.79
CA PHE A 114 -31.06 -11.81 19.15
C PHE A 114 -31.75 -11.76 20.53
N PRO A 115 -31.53 -10.71 21.35
CA PRO A 115 -32.26 -10.52 22.60
C PRO A 115 -33.73 -10.14 22.32
N SER A 116 -34.65 -10.73 23.09
CA SER A 116 -36.08 -10.40 23.00
C SER A 116 -36.34 -8.99 23.52
N VAL A 117 -36.96 -8.12 22.71
CA VAL A 117 -37.23 -6.73 23.09
C VAL A 117 -38.42 -6.67 24.06
N PRO A 118 -38.24 -6.23 25.32
CA PRO A 118 -39.35 -6.20 26.27
C PRO A 118 -40.33 -5.05 25.97
N GLN A 119 -41.62 -5.38 25.91
CA GLN A 119 -42.67 -4.39 25.65
C GLN A 119 -42.99 -3.54 26.89
N LEU A 120 -43.20 -2.24 26.68
CA LEU A 120 -43.44 -1.27 27.74
C LEU A 120 -44.90 -1.34 28.23
N ASN A 121 -45.11 -1.59 29.52
CA ASN A 121 -46.45 -1.67 30.09
C ASN A 121 -46.96 -0.26 30.46
N THR A 122 -47.83 0.31 29.61
CA THR A 122 -48.30 1.70 29.71
C THR A 122 -49.40 1.93 30.76
N ALA A 123 -49.95 0.88 31.35
CA ALA A 123 -51.01 0.95 32.37
C ALA A 123 -50.54 1.41 33.76
N MET A 124 -49.24 1.66 33.97
CA MET A 124 -48.70 2.10 35.26
C MET A 124 -48.83 3.61 35.48
N LYS A 125 -49.47 3.98 36.58
CA LYS A 125 -49.37 5.33 37.16
C LYS A 125 -48.31 5.34 38.27
N SER A 126 -47.53 6.43 38.36
CA SER A 126 -46.52 6.60 39.40
C SER A 126 -47.18 6.69 40.78
N GLY A 127 -46.95 5.68 41.63
CA GLY A 127 -47.39 5.72 43.02
C GLY A 127 -46.70 6.85 43.80
N GLU A 128 -47.48 7.61 44.56
CA GLU A 128 -46.97 8.73 45.37
C GLU A 128 -45.90 8.24 46.37
N GLY A 129 -44.75 8.93 46.39
CA GLY A 129 -43.67 8.68 47.35
C GLY A 129 -42.36 8.09 46.79
N GLN A 130 -42.36 7.45 45.61
CA GLN A 130 -41.11 6.91 45.04
C GLN A 130 -40.50 7.82 43.96
N LYS A 131 -39.40 8.50 44.28
CA LYS A 131 -38.60 9.35 43.37
C LYS A 131 -37.77 8.52 42.36
N LYS A 132 -38.40 7.67 41.54
CA LYS A 132 -37.75 6.91 40.46
C LYS A 132 -38.60 6.94 39.19
N SER A 133 -37.95 7.13 38.04
CA SER A 133 -38.61 7.15 36.72
C SER A 133 -39.33 5.82 36.44
N LEU A 134 -40.47 5.88 35.74
CA LEU A 134 -41.21 4.72 35.24
C LEU A 134 -40.30 3.75 34.45
N PHE A 135 -39.33 4.28 33.70
CA PHE A 135 -38.34 3.46 33.00
C PHE A 135 -37.51 2.60 33.97
N ALA A 136 -37.04 3.19 35.07
CA ALA A 136 -36.26 2.49 36.10
C ALA A 136 -37.10 1.55 36.98
N GLN A 137 -38.43 1.75 37.03
CA GLN A 137 -39.36 0.81 37.66
C GLN A 137 -39.64 -0.40 36.76
N ASN A 138 -39.85 -0.18 35.46
CA ASN A 138 -40.01 -1.25 34.48
C ASN A 138 -38.72 -2.10 34.34
N PHE A 139 -37.54 -1.48 34.30
CA PHE A 139 -36.26 -2.20 34.17
C PHE A 139 -35.97 -3.19 35.31
N LYS A 140 -36.55 -2.98 36.50
CA LYS A 140 -36.40 -3.86 37.66
C LYS A 140 -37.21 -5.16 37.58
N ARG A 141 -38.09 -5.31 36.58
CA ARG A 141 -38.93 -6.51 36.40
C ARG A 141 -38.27 -7.61 35.55
N PHE A 142 -37.23 -7.27 34.80
CA PHE A 142 -36.50 -8.23 33.96
C PHE A 142 -35.52 -9.05 34.79
N ASN A 143 -35.40 -10.33 34.46
CA ASN A 143 -34.47 -11.24 35.12
C ASN A 143 -33.16 -11.29 34.31
N PRO A 144 -32.03 -10.80 34.86
CA PRO A 144 -30.77 -10.70 34.12
C PRO A 144 -30.30 -12.01 33.49
N GLN A 145 -30.58 -13.15 34.12
CA GLN A 145 -30.09 -14.46 33.65
C GLN A 145 -30.87 -15.01 32.45
N ASN A 146 -32.17 -14.71 32.35
CA ASN A 146 -33.02 -15.21 31.26
C ASN A 146 -33.20 -14.18 30.14
N ASP A 147 -33.32 -12.90 30.49
CA ASP A 147 -33.66 -11.84 29.53
C ASP A 147 -32.41 -11.19 28.89
N PHE A 148 -31.25 -11.27 29.56
CA PHE A 148 -29.99 -10.61 29.13
C PHE A 148 -28.80 -11.57 28.92
N GLY A 149 -29.02 -12.89 28.97
CA GLY A 149 -28.01 -13.90 28.68
C GLY A 149 -26.94 -14.07 29.76
N THR A 150 -26.25 -15.21 29.74
CA THR A 150 -25.17 -15.54 30.68
C THR A 150 -23.94 -16.08 29.94
N VAL A 151 -22.75 -15.79 30.48
CA VAL A 151 -21.48 -16.24 29.92
C VAL A 151 -21.17 -17.66 30.44
N ASP A 152 -21.32 -18.68 29.60
CA ASP A 152 -20.95 -20.06 29.90
C ASP A 152 -19.45 -20.28 29.63
N ASN A 153 -18.63 -20.23 30.69
CA ASN A 153 -17.16 -20.38 30.59
C ASN A 153 -16.67 -21.78 30.17
N GLN A 154 -17.56 -22.76 29.96
CA GLN A 154 -17.20 -24.16 29.67
C GLN A 154 -17.06 -24.50 28.18
N LEU A 155 -17.41 -23.59 27.27
CA LEU A 155 -17.32 -23.83 25.82
C LEU A 155 -15.90 -23.65 25.24
N PHE A 156 -15.03 -22.90 25.92
CA PHE A 156 -13.71 -22.50 25.39
C PHE A 156 -12.69 -23.64 25.25
N GLU A 157 -12.83 -24.77 25.96
CA GLU A 157 -11.86 -25.87 25.90
C GLU A 157 -12.08 -26.83 24.72
N LYS A 158 -13.29 -26.91 24.14
CA LYS A 158 -13.61 -27.89 23.08
C LYS A 158 -13.26 -27.42 21.67
N ASP A 159 -13.40 -26.13 21.37
CA ASP A 159 -13.17 -25.62 20.01
C ASP A 159 -11.67 -25.54 19.62
N ILE A 160 -10.76 -25.63 20.59
CA ILE A 160 -9.31 -25.60 20.35
C ILE A 160 -8.80 -26.94 19.79
N HIS A 161 -9.49 -28.06 20.03
CA HIS A 161 -9.05 -29.39 19.57
C HIS A 161 -9.63 -29.82 18.22
N VAL A 162 -10.77 -29.27 17.77
CA VAL A 162 -11.41 -29.68 16.50
C VAL A 162 -10.78 -29.01 15.26
N ARG A 163 -10.08 -27.89 15.43
CA ARG A 163 -9.53 -27.09 14.31
C ARG A 163 -8.20 -27.58 13.72
N LYS A 164 -7.57 -28.64 14.25
CA LYS A 164 -6.29 -29.16 13.72
C LYS A 164 -6.43 -30.15 12.57
N ASP A 165 -7.58 -30.80 12.38
CA ASP A 165 -7.71 -31.96 11.49
C ASP A 165 -8.38 -31.64 10.12
N LYS A 166 -8.50 -30.36 9.73
CA LYS A 166 -9.10 -29.94 8.45
C LYS A 166 -8.30 -28.87 7.69
N ILE A 167 -6.97 -28.98 7.70
CA ILE A 167 -6.10 -28.26 6.76
C ILE A 167 -5.46 -29.28 5.83
N ASN A 168 -6.21 -29.67 4.79
CA ASN A 168 -5.70 -30.36 3.58
C ASN A 168 -6.82 -30.54 2.55
N GLN A 169 -7.20 -29.44 1.88
CA GLN A 169 -7.79 -29.52 0.54
C GLN A 169 -7.69 -28.17 -0.16
N SER A 170 -6.95 -28.15 -1.27
CA SER A 170 -6.78 -27.01 -2.16
C SER A 170 -8.04 -26.76 -3.00
N VAL A 171 -8.50 -25.51 -3.05
CA VAL A 171 -9.39 -25.03 -4.12
C VAL A 171 -8.89 -23.66 -4.58
N GLY A 172 -8.65 -23.52 -5.88
CA GLY A 172 -8.09 -22.30 -6.47
C GLY A 172 -9.10 -21.18 -6.67
N TYR A 173 -8.57 -19.96 -6.82
CA TYR A 173 -9.34 -18.77 -7.21
C TYR A 173 -9.83 -18.85 -8.66
N PRO A 174 -10.99 -18.26 -8.93
CA PRO A 174 -11.19 -17.40 -10.09
C PRO A 174 -11.51 -15.95 -9.68
N ASP A 175 -11.21 -15.01 -10.57
CA ASP A 175 -11.27 -13.56 -10.34
C ASP A 175 -12.64 -13.01 -9.90
N VAL A 176 -12.59 -12.06 -8.96
CA VAL A 176 -13.72 -11.17 -8.65
C VAL A 176 -13.65 -9.94 -9.56
N LYS A 177 -14.56 -9.86 -10.54
CA LYS A 177 -14.91 -8.58 -11.16
C LYS A 177 -15.88 -7.81 -10.25
N LYS A 178 -15.74 -6.47 -10.27
CA LYS A 178 -16.40 -5.50 -9.38
C LYS A 178 -17.93 -5.52 -9.45
N ASP A 179 -18.57 -5.22 -8.33
CA ASP A 179 -20.00 -4.94 -8.20
C ASP A 179 -20.43 -3.67 -8.92
N VAL A 180 -21.53 -3.70 -9.69
CA VAL A 180 -22.39 -2.54 -10.01
C VAL A 180 -23.86 -3.00 -10.17
N LEU A 181 -24.77 -2.30 -9.48
CA LEU A 181 -26.24 -2.20 -9.60
C LEU A 181 -27.09 -3.35 -10.19
N CYS A 182 -28.10 -3.75 -9.42
CA CYS A 182 -29.21 -4.60 -9.86
C CYS A 182 -30.07 -3.93 -10.95
N SER A 183 -30.01 -4.44 -12.19
CA SER A 183 -31.08 -4.31 -13.18
C SER A 183 -31.88 -5.62 -13.27
N ALA A 184 -33.18 -5.53 -13.56
CA ALA A 184 -34.11 -6.67 -13.50
C ALA A 184 -34.02 -7.60 -14.74
N SER A 185 -32.83 -8.16 -14.99
CA SER A 185 -32.58 -9.06 -16.14
C SER A 185 -31.40 -10.02 -15.90
N SER A 186 -31.43 -10.78 -14.79
CA SER A 186 -30.39 -11.78 -14.47
C SER A 186 -30.94 -13.01 -13.73
N ALA A 187 -31.96 -13.66 -14.31
CA ALA A 187 -32.59 -14.87 -13.75
C ALA A 187 -31.76 -16.16 -13.91
N ALA A 188 -30.42 -16.07 -13.82
CA ALA A 188 -29.49 -17.18 -14.03
C ALA A 188 -28.46 -17.39 -12.89
N SER A 189 -28.43 -16.51 -11.88
CA SER A 189 -27.57 -16.66 -10.69
C SER A 189 -28.37 -16.38 -9.41
N LEU A 190 -29.34 -17.25 -9.13
CA LEU A 190 -30.08 -17.21 -7.86
C LEU A 190 -29.21 -17.77 -6.72
N ASP A 191 -29.01 -16.93 -5.72
CA ASP A 191 -28.48 -17.24 -4.39
C ASP A 191 -29.21 -18.48 -3.83
N PRO A 192 -28.54 -19.44 -3.15
CA PRO A 192 -29.18 -20.71 -2.75
C PRO A 192 -30.41 -20.49 -1.84
N THR A 193 -30.39 -19.43 -1.04
CA THR A 193 -31.50 -18.95 -0.19
C THR A 193 -32.77 -18.63 -1.01
N GLN A 194 -32.61 -18.08 -2.20
CA GLN A 194 -33.72 -17.63 -3.05
C GLN A 194 -34.35 -18.81 -3.82
N LYS A 195 -33.57 -19.85 -4.11
CA LYS A 195 -34.07 -21.12 -4.64
C LYS A 195 -34.88 -21.87 -3.59
N THR A 196 -34.39 -21.97 -2.34
CA THR A 196 -35.14 -22.63 -1.25
C THR A 196 -36.47 -21.93 -0.96
N ILE A 197 -36.52 -20.59 -1.00
CA ILE A 197 -37.77 -19.84 -0.86
C ILE A 197 -38.72 -20.11 -2.03
N HIS A 198 -38.22 -20.26 -3.26
CA HIS A 198 -39.05 -20.60 -4.42
C HIS A 198 -39.65 -22.01 -4.30
N GLU A 199 -38.84 -22.99 -3.91
CA GLU A 199 -39.24 -24.38 -3.69
C GLU A 199 -40.28 -24.50 -2.55
N GLU A 200 -40.06 -23.81 -1.41
CA GLU A 200 -41.02 -23.77 -0.30
C GLU A 200 -42.37 -23.18 -0.73
N ASN A 201 -42.36 -22.10 -1.52
CA ASN A 201 -43.60 -21.51 -2.06
C ASN A 201 -44.33 -22.46 -3.03
N LEU A 202 -43.60 -23.21 -3.86
CA LEU A 202 -44.19 -24.22 -4.74
C LEU A 202 -44.80 -25.39 -3.94
N GLU A 203 -44.13 -25.84 -2.87
CA GLU A 203 -44.68 -26.84 -1.97
C GLU A 203 -45.98 -26.34 -1.31
N ILE A 204 -46.00 -25.12 -0.76
CA ILE A 204 -47.20 -24.52 -0.16
C ILE A 204 -48.35 -24.47 -1.19
N ILE A 205 -48.09 -24.05 -2.42
CA ILE A 205 -49.10 -23.99 -3.49
C ILE A 205 -49.61 -25.40 -3.85
N SER A 206 -48.75 -26.42 -3.92
CA SER A 206 -49.14 -27.80 -4.22
C SER A 206 -49.98 -28.47 -3.12
N ARG A 207 -49.86 -28.00 -1.87
CA ARG A 207 -50.63 -28.50 -0.71
C ARG A 207 -52.03 -27.87 -0.57
N LEU A 208 -52.34 -26.82 -1.33
CA LEU A 208 -53.65 -26.13 -1.27
C LEU A 208 -54.71 -26.86 -2.10
N ASN A 209 -55.90 -27.05 -1.52
CA ASN A 209 -57.04 -27.62 -2.24
C ASN A 209 -57.61 -26.62 -3.26
N LYS A 210 -58.21 -27.14 -4.34
CA LYS A 210 -58.76 -26.33 -5.45
C LYS A 210 -59.74 -25.24 -5.01
N GLU A 211 -60.51 -25.50 -3.95
CA GLU A 211 -61.46 -24.54 -3.35
C GLU A 211 -60.73 -23.37 -2.67
N GLN A 212 -59.66 -23.65 -1.93
CA GLN A 212 -58.81 -22.63 -1.28
C GLN A 212 -58.05 -21.80 -2.32
N ILE A 213 -57.61 -22.42 -3.42
CA ILE A 213 -57.00 -21.72 -4.55
C ILE A 213 -58.02 -20.77 -5.20
N TYR A 214 -59.28 -21.19 -5.36
CA TYR A 214 -60.35 -20.34 -5.92
C TYR A 214 -60.68 -19.15 -5.00
N GLU A 215 -60.76 -19.37 -3.68
CA GLU A 215 -60.98 -18.31 -2.70
C GLU A 215 -59.81 -17.32 -2.64
N ALA A 216 -58.56 -17.81 -2.63
CA ALA A 216 -57.37 -16.97 -2.70
C ALA A 216 -57.30 -16.16 -4.00
N GLN A 217 -57.61 -16.76 -5.15
CA GLN A 217 -57.70 -16.06 -6.43
C GLN A 217 -58.80 -14.99 -6.43
N LYS A 218 -59.96 -15.27 -5.84
CA LYS A 218 -61.06 -14.31 -5.72
C LYS A 218 -60.66 -13.10 -4.87
N ASN A 219 -60.01 -13.34 -3.72
CA ASN A 219 -59.51 -12.28 -2.84
C ASN A 219 -58.37 -11.47 -3.48
N LEU A 220 -57.49 -12.10 -4.25
CA LEU A 220 -56.47 -11.40 -5.05
C LEU A 220 -57.10 -10.52 -6.14
N LEU A 221 -58.06 -11.07 -6.90
CA LEU A 221 -58.75 -10.34 -7.97
C LEU A 221 -59.63 -9.19 -7.47
N SER A 222 -60.13 -9.25 -6.22
CA SER A 222 -60.84 -8.13 -5.60
C SER A 222 -59.91 -7.04 -5.04
N THR A 223 -58.62 -7.34 -4.86
CA THR A 223 -57.63 -6.42 -4.26
C THR A 223 -56.77 -5.72 -5.33
N LEU A 224 -56.64 -6.30 -6.53
CA LEU A 224 -55.81 -5.78 -7.62
C LEU A 224 -56.60 -4.89 -8.59
N ASP A 225 -55.95 -3.84 -9.12
CA ASP A 225 -56.54 -2.97 -10.14
C ASP A 225 -56.85 -3.76 -11.44
N PRO A 226 -58.09 -3.72 -11.96
CA PRO A 226 -58.47 -4.41 -13.20
C PRO A 226 -57.62 -4.02 -14.42
N LYS A 227 -57.02 -2.82 -14.48
CA LYS A 227 -56.07 -2.43 -15.54
C LYS A 227 -54.75 -3.18 -15.48
N LEU A 228 -54.30 -3.56 -14.28
CA LEU A 228 -53.07 -4.35 -14.10
C LEU A 228 -53.32 -5.82 -14.44
N VAL A 229 -54.50 -6.34 -14.08
CA VAL A 229 -54.94 -7.71 -14.39
C VAL A 229 -55.09 -7.93 -15.90
N SER A 230 -55.59 -6.95 -16.66
CA SER A 230 -55.70 -7.05 -18.12
C SER A 230 -54.32 -7.05 -18.81
N LEU A 231 -53.36 -6.26 -18.32
CA LEU A 231 -52.00 -6.20 -18.84
C LEU A 231 -51.18 -7.48 -18.54
N LEU A 232 -51.43 -8.12 -17.40
CA LEU A 232 -50.83 -9.42 -17.08
C LEU A 232 -51.45 -10.57 -17.89
N LYS A 233 -52.77 -10.52 -18.14
CA LYS A 233 -53.45 -11.51 -19.01
C LYS A 233 -53.05 -11.38 -20.48
N SER A 234 -52.87 -10.17 -21.01
CA SER A 234 -52.46 -9.96 -22.41
C SER A 234 -51.04 -10.46 -22.69
N LYS A 235 -50.10 -10.30 -21.74
CA LYS A 235 -48.73 -10.83 -21.87
C LYS A 235 -48.65 -12.35 -21.97
N ASN A 236 -49.65 -13.09 -21.48
CA ASN A 236 -49.66 -14.56 -21.56
C ASN A 236 -50.23 -15.09 -22.89
N SER A 237 -50.91 -14.25 -23.67
CA SER A 237 -51.47 -14.61 -24.99
C SER A 237 -50.40 -14.75 -26.10
N LEU A 238 -49.16 -14.32 -25.85
CA LEU A 238 -48.07 -14.29 -26.82
C LEU A 238 -47.05 -15.42 -26.63
N LYS A 239 -47.36 -16.44 -25.80
CA LYS A 239 -46.45 -17.56 -25.48
C LYS A 239 -47.04 -18.94 -25.69
N THR A 240 -48.14 -19.05 -26.42
CA THR A 240 -48.76 -20.34 -26.79
C THR A 240 -48.98 -20.40 -28.29
N ASP A 241 -47.95 -20.79 -29.03
CA ASP A 241 -48.09 -21.73 -30.15
C ASP A 241 -46.76 -22.44 -30.49
N SER A 242 -46.87 -23.72 -30.83
CA SER A 242 -45.85 -24.67 -31.34
C SER A 242 -44.51 -24.82 -30.58
N TYR A 243 -44.51 -25.69 -29.55
CA TYR A 243 -43.38 -26.59 -29.30
C TYR A 243 -43.46 -27.81 -30.25
N SER A 244 -42.56 -27.91 -31.23
CA SER A 244 -42.28 -29.14 -31.99
C SER A 244 -40.83 -29.16 -32.49
N SER A 245 -39.98 -29.95 -31.83
CA SER A 245 -38.76 -30.61 -32.34
C SER A 245 -37.97 -30.03 -33.53
N VAL A 246 -36.67 -29.73 -33.34
CA VAL A 246 -35.56 -30.11 -34.27
C VAL A 246 -34.18 -29.88 -33.61
N THR A 247 -33.15 -30.50 -34.20
CA THR A 247 -31.76 -30.74 -33.76
C THR A 247 -30.80 -29.52 -33.77
N PRO A 248 -29.60 -29.61 -33.15
CA PRO A 248 -28.74 -28.47 -32.85
C PRO A 248 -27.84 -27.97 -34.01
N ASP A 249 -28.43 -27.68 -35.19
CA ASP A 249 -27.73 -27.18 -36.38
C ASP A 249 -28.26 -25.82 -36.91
N VAL A 250 -29.03 -25.07 -36.11
CA VAL A 250 -29.69 -23.81 -36.54
C VAL A 250 -29.05 -22.53 -35.97
N ILE A 251 -28.06 -22.65 -35.08
CA ILE A 251 -27.36 -21.48 -34.49
C ILE A 251 -26.41 -20.79 -35.49
N SER A 252 -26.07 -21.46 -36.61
CA SER A 252 -25.17 -20.94 -37.65
C SER A 252 -25.84 -20.10 -38.76
N ASN A 253 -27.17 -20.09 -38.86
CA ASN A 253 -27.90 -19.51 -40.01
C ASN A 253 -28.84 -18.33 -39.67
N ILE A 254 -28.61 -17.64 -38.54
CA ILE A 254 -29.20 -16.30 -38.25
C ILE A 254 -28.09 -15.22 -38.33
N GLN A 255 -27.00 -15.52 -39.04
CA GLN A 255 -25.86 -14.61 -39.22
C GLN A 255 -25.75 -14.01 -40.64
N ASN A 256 -26.66 -14.39 -41.55
CA ASN A 256 -26.81 -13.81 -42.90
C ASN A 256 -28.31 -13.72 -43.24
N ASP A 257 -28.67 -12.81 -44.16
CA ASP A 257 -30.00 -12.62 -44.77
C ASP A 257 -31.14 -11.91 -44.00
N ILE A 258 -30.82 -10.85 -43.24
CA ILE A 258 -31.56 -9.57 -43.39
C ILE A 258 -30.58 -8.39 -43.41
N THR A 259 -29.81 -8.31 -44.50
CA THR A 259 -29.38 -7.00 -45.04
C THR A 259 -30.51 -6.40 -45.89
N ASP A 260 -30.40 -5.11 -46.19
CA ASP A 260 -31.20 -4.40 -47.21
C ASP A 260 -32.72 -4.32 -47.02
N LYS A 261 -33.13 -3.58 -45.97
CA LYS A 261 -34.01 -2.37 -46.06
C LYS A 261 -34.63 -2.01 -44.69
N GLN A 262 -33.86 -1.32 -43.84
CA GLN A 262 -34.35 -0.36 -42.80
C GLN A 262 -33.17 0.15 -41.92
N LEU A 263 -32.14 0.75 -42.53
CA LEU A 263 -31.04 1.39 -41.79
C LEU A 263 -30.82 2.88 -42.16
N ASP A 264 -31.82 3.53 -42.77
CA ASP A 264 -31.72 4.87 -43.34
C ASP A 264 -32.44 5.97 -42.51
N SER A 265 -32.58 5.79 -41.18
CA SER A 265 -33.32 6.77 -40.34
C SER A 265 -32.66 7.15 -38.99
N CYS A 266 -31.48 6.63 -38.65
CA CYS A 266 -30.84 6.91 -37.35
C CYS A 266 -29.33 7.22 -37.41
N ASN A 267 -28.75 7.48 -38.58
CA ASN A 267 -27.35 7.91 -38.73
C ASN A 267 -27.24 9.14 -39.63
N ALA A 268 -27.57 10.31 -39.05
CA ALA A 268 -27.29 11.62 -39.63
C ALA A 268 -27.08 12.66 -38.52
N ILE A 269 -26.06 12.46 -37.69
CA ILE A 269 -25.47 13.56 -36.91
C ILE A 269 -24.39 14.16 -37.80
N ALA A 270 -24.65 15.36 -38.30
CA ALA A 270 -23.71 16.11 -39.12
C ALA A 270 -22.49 16.55 -38.29
N GLU A 271 -21.38 16.85 -38.97
CA GLU A 271 -20.19 17.45 -38.35
C GLU A 271 -20.54 18.76 -37.62
N PRO A 272 -19.85 19.09 -36.51
CA PRO A 272 -20.05 20.36 -35.83
C PRO A 272 -19.54 21.51 -36.71
N ASP A 273 -20.47 22.28 -37.27
CA ASP A 273 -20.17 23.44 -38.10
C ASP A 273 -19.45 24.53 -37.28
N LYS A 274 -18.32 25.03 -37.78
CA LYS A 274 -17.36 25.84 -37.01
C LYS A 274 -17.77 27.31 -36.79
N ASN A 275 -19.04 27.64 -36.97
CA ASN A 275 -19.54 29.02 -37.05
C ASN A 275 -20.77 29.32 -36.17
N MET A 276 -20.86 28.75 -34.95
CA MET A 276 -21.84 29.21 -33.96
C MET A 276 -21.17 29.80 -32.71
N SER A 277 -21.53 31.06 -32.43
CA SER A 277 -21.09 31.81 -31.25
C SER A 277 -21.77 31.29 -29.98
N PRO A 278 -21.07 31.17 -28.84
CA PRO A 278 -21.66 30.69 -27.59
C PRO A 278 -22.51 31.80 -26.94
N ASN A 279 -23.82 31.80 -27.19
CA ASN A 279 -24.80 32.58 -26.41
C ASN A 279 -26.27 32.18 -26.69
N SER A 280 -26.64 30.96 -26.32
CA SER A 280 -28.05 30.58 -26.07
C SER A 280 -28.13 29.22 -25.36
N GLU A 281 -28.00 29.24 -24.03
CA GLU A 281 -28.37 28.09 -23.20
C GLU A 281 -29.90 28.06 -23.07
N GLU A 282 -30.58 27.13 -23.76
CA GLU A 282 -31.95 26.78 -23.41
C GLU A 282 -31.90 25.79 -22.23
N GLU A 283 -32.20 26.28 -21.02
CA GLU A 283 -32.31 25.42 -19.83
C GLU A 283 -33.38 24.34 -20.04
N PHE A 284 -32.99 23.06 -19.92
CA PHE A 284 -33.94 21.96 -19.89
C PHE A 284 -34.78 22.03 -18.61
N GLU A 285 -35.98 22.61 -18.73
CA GLU A 285 -36.97 22.70 -17.66
C GLU A 285 -37.92 21.48 -17.69
N PRO A 286 -37.68 20.41 -16.88
CA PRO A 286 -38.49 19.18 -16.94
C PRO A 286 -39.98 19.41 -16.63
N HIS A 287 -40.33 20.53 -15.98
CA HIS A 287 -41.70 20.90 -15.62
C HIS A 287 -42.55 21.45 -16.78
N LYS A 288 -42.00 21.62 -17.99
CA LYS A 288 -42.78 21.97 -19.20
C LYS A 288 -43.37 20.77 -19.95
N GLU A 289 -42.83 19.57 -19.76
CA GLU A 289 -43.20 18.38 -20.57
C GLU A 289 -44.19 17.43 -19.87
N PHE A 290 -44.26 17.43 -18.53
CA PHE A 290 -45.18 16.55 -17.78
C PHE A 290 -46.59 17.13 -17.65
N ASN A 291 -47.41 16.92 -18.68
CA ASN A 291 -48.83 17.23 -18.66
C ASN A 291 -49.61 16.09 -17.95
N ILE A 292 -49.62 16.11 -16.61
CA ILE A 292 -50.27 15.08 -15.77
C ILE A 292 -51.80 15.17 -15.94
N SER A 293 -52.45 14.06 -16.33
CA SER A 293 -53.92 14.03 -16.46
C SER A 293 -54.60 14.21 -15.11
N LYS A 294 -55.67 15.02 -15.08
CA LYS A 294 -56.43 15.39 -13.87
C LYS A 294 -57.21 14.23 -13.20
N ASP A 295 -57.05 13.01 -13.71
CA ASP A 295 -57.67 11.80 -13.18
C ASP A 295 -56.95 11.27 -11.92
N PHE A 296 -55.75 11.77 -11.61
CA PHE A 296 -54.94 11.34 -10.47
C PHE A 296 -55.09 12.30 -9.29
N VAL A 297 -55.96 11.92 -8.34
CA VAL A 297 -56.24 12.68 -7.11
C VAL A 297 -54.95 12.97 -6.33
N HIS A 298 -54.73 14.24 -5.98
CA HIS A 298 -53.55 14.76 -5.26
C HIS A 298 -52.22 14.78 -6.04
N MET A 299 -52.22 14.52 -7.36
CA MET A 299 -51.03 14.69 -8.21
C MET A 299 -51.00 16.03 -8.96
N ASP A 300 -51.87 16.97 -8.56
CA ASP A 300 -52.03 18.31 -9.16
C ASP A 300 -50.84 19.25 -8.87
N ILE A 301 -50.04 18.93 -7.85
CA ILE A 301 -48.95 19.78 -7.34
C ILE A 301 -47.61 19.17 -7.75
N ILE A 302 -46.98 19.78 -8.75
CA ILE A 302 -45.62 19.41 -9.19
C ILE A 302 -44.61 19.92 -8.15
N GLU A 303 -44.05 18.99 -7.37
CA GLU A 303 -43.02 19.27 -6.37
C GLU A 303 -41.67 19.61 -7.03
N LYS A 304 -41.50 20.87 -7.46
CA LYS A 304 -40.32 21.34 -8.19
C LYS A 304 -38.99 21.04 -7.49
N GLU A 305 -38.96 21.05 -6.16
CA GLU A 305 -37.78 20.68 -5.37
C GLU A 305 -37.38 19.20 -5.57
N LYS A 306 -38.36 18.29 -5.72
CA LYS A 306 -38.12 16.87 -6.04
C LYS A 306 -37.89 16.61 -7.53
N LEU A 307 -38.00 17.62 -8.40
CA LEU A 307 -37.55 17.57 -9.79
C LEU A 307 -36.11 18.09 -9.96
N SER A 308 -35.46 18.56 -8.88
CA SER A 308 -34.09 19.09 -8.94
C SER A 308 -33.06 18.07 -9.45
N TRP A 309 -33.20 16.79 -9.10
CA TRP A 309 -32.32 15.71 -9.58
C TRP A 309 -32.50 15.37 -11.07
N MET A 310 -33.58 15.84 -11.69
CA MET A 310 -33.82 15.69 -13.14
C MET A 310 -33.28 16.86 -13.97
N LYS A 311 -32.77 17.91 -13.32
CA LYS A 311 -32.00 18.94 -14.02
C LYS A 311 -30.67 18.34 -14.47
N SER A 312 -30.14 18.81 -15.60
CA SER A 312 -28.73 18.62 -15.91
C SER A 312 -27.88 19.07 -14.72
N VAL A 313 -26.81 18.32 -14.41
CA VAL A 313 -25.82 18.76 -13.43
C VAL A 313 -25.35 20.15 -13.87
N PRO A 314 -25.43 21.18 -13.01
CA PRO A 314 -25.05 22.52 -13.41
C PRO A 314 -23.62 22.49 -13.92
N VAL A 315 -23.41 23.01 -15.13
CA VAL A 315 -22.06 23.16 -15.69
C VAL A 315 -21.34 24.13 -14.76
N LEU A 316 -20.45 23.59 -13.92
CA LEU A 316 -19.64 24.40 -13.03
C LEU A 316 -18.88 25.39 -13.92
N LYS A 317 -19.08 26.69 -13.66
CA LYS A 317 -18.37 27.73 -14.41
C LYS A 317 -16.88 27.50 -14.22
N TYR A 318 -16.23 27.20 -15.32
CA TYR A 318 -14.85 26.76 -15.37
C TYR A 318 -13.96 27.91 -14.85
N ASN A 319 -13.45 27.79 -13.63
CA ASN A 319 -12.52 28.77 -13.07
C ASN A 319 -11.15 28.48 -13.69
N GLU A 320 -10.81 29.17 -14.78
CA GLU A 320 -9.53 29.02 -15.50
C GLU A 320 -8.32 29.08 -14.55
N ASP A 321 -8.38 29.93 -13.51
CA ASP A 321 -7.33 30.09 -12.49
C ASP A 321 -7.21 28.92 -11.49
N ALA A 322 -8.29 28.16 -11.25
CA ALA A 322 -8.27 26.99 -10.35
C ALA A 322 -7.79 25.72 -11.08
N ASN A 323 -7.80 25.75 -12.41
CA ASN A 323 -7.64 24.60 -13.30
C ASN A 323 -6.16 24.22 -13.56
N CYS A 324 -5.24 24.55 -12.66
CA CYS A 324 -3.78 24.35 -12.82
C CYS A 324 -3.19 23.19 -11.99
N LEU A 325 -4.00 22.43 -11.24
CA LEU A 325 -3.50 21.31 -10.44
C LEU A 325 -3.33 20.03 -11.30
N PRO A 326 -2.18 19.35 -11.23
CA PRO A 326 -1.94 18.15 -12.04
C PRO A 326 -2.87 16.99 -11.62
N ARG A 327 -3.59 16.44 -12.59
CA ARG A 327 -4.47 15.27 -12.45
C ARG A 327 -3.84 14.02 -13.06
N PHE A 328 -4.05 12.88 -12.41
CA PHE A 328 -3.47 11.59 -12.78
C PHE A 328 -4.54 10.54 -13.11
N ASP A 329 -4.30 9.75 -14.15
CA ASP A 329 -5.16 8.61 -14.52
C ASP A 329 -4.88 7.37 -13.65
N PHE A 330 -5.58 6.26 -13.92
CA PHE A 330 -5.37 4.99 -13.20
C PHE A 330 -3.99 4.36 -13.40
N GLU A 331 -3.18 4.84 -14.33
CA GLU A 331 -1.80 4.41 -14.58
C GLU A 331 -0.76 5.36 -13.96
N GLY A 332 -1.20 6.46 -13.34
CA GLY A 332 -0.34 7.48 -12.77
C GLY A 332 0.19 8.46 -13.81
N SER A 333 -0.35 8.49 -15.02
CA SER A 333 0.06 9.41 -16.09
C SER A 333 -0.71 10.73 -15.99
N LEU A 334 -0.09 11.84 -16.41
CA LEU A 334 -0.77 13.15 -16.43
C LEU A 334 -1.91 13.16 -17.45
N VAL A 335 -3.11 13.49 -16.98
CA VAL A 335 -4.31 13.60 -17.81
C VAL A 335 -4.23 14.89 -18.63
N LYS A 336 -4.36 14.76 -19.95
CA LYS A 336 -4.55 15.93 -20.83
C LYS A 336 -5.99 16.37 -20.74
N GLU A 337 -6.19 17.65 -20.46
CA GLU A 337 -7.51 18.27 -20.49
C GLU A 337 -8.15 18.13 -21.88
N ASN A 338 -9.47 17.91 -21.90
CA ASN A 338 -10.36 17.95 -23.06
C ASN A 338 -10.53 16.70 -23.96
N ASN A 339 -10.16 15.46 -23.58
CA ASN A 339 -10.47 14.27 -24.43
C ASN A 339 -10.63 12.89 -23.73
N GLN A 340 -11.01 12.83 -22.45
CA GLN A 340 -11.35 11.56 -21.78
C GLN A 340 -12.85 11.22 -21.95
N PRO A 341 -13.23 10.04 -22.46
CA PRO A 341 -14.65 9.67 -22.55
C PRO A 341 -15.27 9.52 -21.16
N THR A 342 -16.53 9.91 -20.97
CA THR A 342 -17.22 9.83 -19.67
C THR A 342 -17.31 8.39 -19.12
N TYR A 343 -17.35 7.38 -19.99
CA TYR A 343 -17.34 5.96 -19.62
C TYR A 343 -15.97 5.43 -19.16
N SER A 344 -14.90 6.24 -19.19
CA SER A 344 -13.55 5.86 -18.71
C SER A 344 -13.49 5.56 -17.21
N GLY A 345 -14.45 6.06 -16.44
CA GLY A 345 -14.44 5.96 -14.97
C GLY A 345 -13.43 6.89 -14.27
N LEU A 346 -12.74 7.77 -15.00
CA LEU A 346 -11.83 8.78 -14.42
C LEU A 346 -12.57 9.93 -13.73
N TYR A 347 -13.83 10.16 -14.06
CA TYR A 347 -14.67 11.19 -13.45
C TYR A 347 -15.21 10.69 -12.11
N HIS A 348 -15.02 11.48 -11.04
CA HIS A 348 -15.35 11.08 -9.67
C HIS A 348 -16.12 12.19 -8.93
N HIS A 349 -16.92 11.82 -7.93
CA HIS A 349 -17.70 12.75 -7.10
C HIS A 349 -16.85 13.48 -6.04
N GLY A 350 -15.68 13.98 -6.44
CA GLY A 350 -14.81 14.86 -5.65
C GLY A 350 -15.24 16.32 -5.79
N ASP A 351 -14.32 17.24 -5.47
CA ASP A 351 -14.59 18.68 -5.53
C ASP A 351 -14.79 19.17 -6.98
N ASP A 352 -14.10 18.56 -7.96
CA ASP A 352 -14.20 18.86 -9.40
C ASP A 352 -14.76 17.67 -10.21
N PRO A 353 -16.07 17.37 -10.14
CA PRO A 353 -16.66 16.19 -10.79
C PRO A 353 -16.72 16.27 -12.32
N SER A 354 -16.49 17.46 -12.90
CA SER A 354 -16.39 17.69 -14.34
C SER A 354 -15.01 17.37 -14.93
N LEU A 355 -14.01 17.08 -14.08
CA LEU A 355 -12.63 16.83 -14.53
C LEU A 355 -12.25 15.34 -14.41
N PRO A 356 -11.56 14.76 -15.41
CA PRO A 356 -11.08 13.38 -15.35
C PRO A 356 -9.75 13.28 -14.57
N GLY A 357 -9.69 12.30 -13.66
CA GLY A 357 -8.46 11.92 -12.96
C GLY A 357 -8.21 12.67 -11.66
N TYR A 358 -7.39 12.06 -10.81
CA TYR A 358 -7.22 12.41 -9.40
C TYR A 358 -6.05 13.38 -9.20
N THR A 359 -6.23 14.44 -8.41
CA THR A 359 -5.13 15.28 -7.90
C THR A 359 -4.39 14.58 -6.75
N LEU A 360 -3.16 15.02 -6.44
CA LEU A 360 -2.44 14.55 -5.25
C LEU A 360 -3.22 14.78 -3.96
N LEU A 361 -3.95 15.89 -3.84
CA LEU A 361 -4.76 16.22 -2.66
C LEU A 361 -5.91 15.24 -2.47
N GLU A 362 -6.60 14.87 -3.54
CA GLU A 362 -7.67 13.85 -3.52
C GLU A 362 -7.10 12.48 -3.13
N LEU A 363 -5.94 12.07 -3.68
CA LEU A 363 -5.27 10.84 -3.26
C LEU A 363 -4.89 10.87 -1.76
N PHE A 364 -4.39 12.00 -1.28
CA PHE A 364 -4.09 12.22 0.14
C PHE A 364 -5.32 12.17 1.05
N HIS A 365 -6.48 12.59 0.56
CA HIS A 365 -7.76 12.43 1.26
C HIS A 365 -8.20 10.96 1.26
N MET A 366 -8.09 10.26 0.12
CA MET A 366 -8.43 8.83 0.02
C MET A 366 -7.59 7.94 0.94
N VAL A 367 -6.30 8.21 1.10
CA VAL A 367 -5.41 7.46 2.03
C VAL A 367 -5.79 7.66 3.50
N ARG A 368 -6.38 8.81 3.86
CA ARG A 368 -6.91 9.12 5.19
C ARG A 368 -8.34 8.63 5.44
N SER A 369 -9.06 8.19 4.40
CA SER A 369 -10.47 7.75 4.50
C SER A 369 -10.62 6.57 5.45
N ASN A 370 -11.76 6.47 6.14
CA ASN A 370 -12.11 5.28 6.94
C ASN A 370 -12.41 4.04 6.07
N PHE A 371 -12.59 4.19 4.76
CA PHE A 371 -12.96 3.09 3.88
C PHE A 371 -11.74 2.41 3.22
N SER A 372 -11.50 1.16 3.57
CA SER A 372 -10.32 0.38 3.16
C SER A 372 -10.05 0.39 1.65
N GLN A 373 -11.08 0.26 0.80
CA GLN A 373 -10.89 0.23 -0.65
C GLN A 373 -10.40 1.57 -1.21
N GLN A 374 -10.88 2.71 -0.66
CA GLN A 374 -10.39 4.04 -1.04
C GLN A 374 -8.93 4.22 -0.63
N ARG A 375 -8.54 3.78 0.58
CA ARG A 375 -7.14 3.82 1.03
C ARG A 375 -6.23 3.00 0.13
N ILE A 376 -6.61 1.75 -0.17
CA ILE A 376 -5.84 0.84 -1.03
C ILE A 376 -5.70 1.43 -2.44
N PHE A 377 -6.77 2.02 -2.99
CA PHE A 377 -6.72 2.68 -4.29
C PHE A 377 -5.76 3.88 -4.27
N GLY A 378 -5.91 4.79 -3.30
CA GLY A 378 -5.05 5.97 -3.16
C GLY A 378 -3.56 5.60 -3.02
N LEU A 379 -3.23 4.63 -2.17
CA LEU A 379 -1.87 4.11 -2.01
C LEU A 379 -1.32 3.51 -3.33
N LYS A 380 -2.10 2.65 -4.00
CA LYS A 380 -1.66 2.02 -5.27
C LYS A 380 -1.46 3.04 -6.39
N LEU A 381 -2.31 4.06 -6.47
CA LEU A 381 -2.17 5.11 -7.48
C LEU A 381 -0.97 6.03 -7.15
N LEU A 382 -0.76 6.40 -5.89
CA LEU A 382 0.47 7.10 -5.47
C LEU A 382 1.73 6.32 -5.83
N THR A 383 1.76 5.00 -5.62
CA THR A 383 2.89 4.15 -6.06
C THR A 383 3.17 4.29 -7.56
N LYS A 384 2.13 4.27 -8.41
CA LYS A 384 2.29 4.45 -9.86
C LYS A 384 2.76 5.85 -10.24
N VAL A 385 2.20 6.90 -9.63
CA VAL A 385 2.63 8.29 -9.86
C VAL A 385 4.11 8.47 -9.50
N ILE A 386 4.57 7.87 -8.40
CA ILE A 386 5.98 7.93 -7.98
C ILE A 386 6.88 7.10 -8.91
N GLU A 387 6.40 5.96 -9.42
CA GLU A 387 7.11 5.19 -10.46
C GLU A 387 7.29 6.02 -11.76
N LYS A 388 6.21 6.68 -12.20
CA LYS A 388 6.21 7.57 -13.38
C LYS A 388 7.09 8.81 -13.21
N TYR A 389 7.18 9.33 -11.99
CA TYR A 389 8.11 10.40 -11.62
C TYR A 389 9.57 9.96 -11.81
N TYR A 390 9.97 8.79 -11.31
CA TYR A 390 11.34 8.28 -11.50
C TYR A 390 11.66 7.87 -12.94
N GLN A 391 10.64 7.55 -13.75
CA GLN A 391 10.76 7.39 -15.21
C GLN A 391 10.90 8.73 -15.96
N GLN A 392 10.97 9.86 -15.26
CA GLN A 392 11.08 11.22 -15.78
C GLN A 392 9.89 11.65 -16.68
N GLU A 393 8.75 10.94 -16.63
CA GLU A 393 7.60 11.24 -17.51
C GLU A 393 6.96 12.61 -17.24
N PHE A 394 7.23 13.22 -16.08
CA PHE A 394 6.73 14.55 -15.70
C PHE A 394 7.75 15.68 -15.93
N TYR A 395 8.97 15.37 -16.38
CA TYR A 395 10.02 16.36 -16.59
C TYR A 395 9.58 17.43 -17.59
N GLY A 396 9.69 18.72 -17.20
CA GLY A 396 9.24 19.86 -17.99
C GLY A 396 7.72 20.01 -18.13
N LYS A 397 6.90 19.16 -17.51
CA LYS A 397 5.42 19.23 -17.54
C LYS A 397 4.82 19.76 -16.24
N LEU A 398 5.55 19.68 -15.12
CA LEU A 398 5.16 20.21 -13.82
C LEU A 398 6.03 21.42 -13.47
N SER A 399 5.43 22.44 -12.84
CA SER A 399 6.12 23.65 -12.37
C SER A 399 6.93 23.44 -11.10
N THR A 400 6.65 22.37 -10.37
CA THR A 400 7.26 22.02 -9.08
C THR A 400 7.67 20.56 -9.06
N ASP A 401 8.72 20.23 -8.30
CA ASP A 401 9.00 18.83 -7.98
C ASP A 401 7.77 18.19 -7.29
N LEU A 402 7.43 16.99 -7.73
CA LEU A 402 6.28 16.22 -7.23
C LEU A 402 6.63 15.50 -5.93
N LEU A 403 7.87 15.04 -5.78
CA LEU A 403 8.29 14.30 -4.59
C LEU A 403 8.39 15.23 -3.36
N ALA A 404 8.96 16.45 -3.51
CA ALA A 404 8.12 17.66 -3.50
C ALA A 404 6.92 17.72 -2.57
N GLN A 405 5.81 18.12 -3.19
CA GLN A 405 4.51 18.29 -2.53
C GLN A 405 4.14 17.04 -1.73
N CYS A 406 4.56 15.85 -2.16
CA CYS A 406 4.27 14.61 -1.46
C CYS A 406 4.94 14.53 -0.06
N LEU A 407 6.23 14.80 0.05
CA LEU A 407 6.97 14.75 1.31
C LEU A 407 6.60 15.94 2.22
N ASP A 408 6.51 17.16 1.66
CA ASP A 408 6.12 18.35 2.44
C ASP A 408 4.65 18.28 2.94
N ALA A 409 3.74 17.59 2.23
CA ALA A 409 2.38 17.29 2.69
C ALA A 409 2.27 16.10 3.68
N GLY A 410 3.40 15.49 4.04
CA GLY A 410 3.47 14.45 5.07
C GLY A 410 3.12 13.03 4.61
N LEU A 411 3.38 12.67 3.35
CA LEU A 411 3.14 11.31 2.82
C LEU A 411 3.71 10.21 3.72
N LEU A 412 4.93 10.37 4.25
CA LEU A 412 5.56 9.33 5.06
C LEU A 412 4.80 9.00 6.35
N PHE A 413 4.13 9.99 6.97
CA PHE A 413 3.29 9.76 8.14
C PHE A 413 2.07 8.90 7.79
N LEU A 414 1.45 9.16 6.62
CA LEU A 414 0.32 8.38 6.11
C LEU A 414 0.72 6.94 5.75
N LEU A 415 1.92 6.77 5.19
CA LEU A 415 2.50 5.45 4.93
C LEU A 415 2.79 4.73 6.26
N ARG A 416 3.41 5.38 7.26
CA ARG A 416 3.63 4.81 8.60
C ARG A 416 2.32 4.33 9.22
N TRP A 417 1.28 5.16 9.25
CA TRP A 417 -0.03 4.80 9.81
C TRP A 417 -0.73 3.69 9.01
N SER A 418 -0.48 3.59 7.71
CA SER A 418 -1.04 2.52 6.88
C SER A 418 -0.25 1.22 6.94
N ILE A 419 1.01 1.25 7.37
CA ILE A 419 1.83 0.07 7.73
C ILE A 419 1.39 -0.50 9.08
N ASP A 420 0.98 0.36 10.02
CA ASP A 420 0.45 -0.01 11.35
C ASP A 420 -0.98 -0.63 11.30
N ASP A 421 -1.55 -0.80 10.11
CA ASP A 421 -2.90 -1.33 9.89
C ASP A 421 -2.97 -2.87 10.10
N HIS A 422 -4.16 -3.38 10.40
CA HIS A 422 -4.41 -4.82 10.57
C HIS A 422 -4.69 -5.55 9.25
N SER A 423 -4.99 -4.82 8.16
CA SER A 423 -5.45 -5.37 6.89
C SER A 423 -4.30 -5.52 5.88
N GLU A 424 -4.04 -6.76 5.42
CA GLU A 424 -2.94 -7.05 4.48
C GLU A 424 -2.94 -6.19 3.22
N PRO A 425 -4.08 -5.98 2.52
CA PRO A 425 -4.10 -5.12 1.33
C PRO A 425 -3.71 -3.66 1.61
N ILE A 426 -3.89 -3.16 2.84
CA ILE A 426 -3.57 -1.78 3.22
C ILE A 426 -2.07 -1.66 3.49
N TYR A 427 -1.53 -2.43 4.44
CA TYR A 427 -0.09 -2.33 4.75
C TYR A 427 0.77 -2.80 3.58
N SER A 428 0.34 -3.78 2.78
CA SER A 428 1.09 -4.20 1.59
C SER A 428 1.14 -3.12 0.51
N ALA A 429 0.06 -2.35 0.34
CA ALA A 429 0.07 -1.19 -0.55
C ALA A 429 0.96 -0.07 0.01
N ALA A 430 0.90 0.20 1.32
CA ALA A 430 1.71 1.23 1.97
C ALA A 430 3.22 0.93 1.93
N VAL A 431 3.62 -0.31 2.20
CA VAL A 431 5.01 -0.76 2.04
C VAL A 431 5.43 -0.68 0.57
N ALA A 432 4.56 -1.01 -0.39
CA ALA A 432 4.87 -0.86 -1.82
C ALA A 432 5.10 0.60 -2.22
N THR A 433 4.29 1.55 -1.74
CA THR A 433 4.51 2.99 -1.95
C THR A 433 5.82 3.43 -1.29
N LEU A 434 6.10 3.00 -0.05
CA LEU A 434 7.33 3.33 0.66
C LEU A 434 8.58 2.77 -0.04
N SER A 435 8.52 1.53 -0.53
CA SER A 435 9.61 0.95 -1.33
C SER A 435 9.79 1.68 -2.65
N GLN A 436 8.73 2.17 -3.28
CA GLN A 436 8.82 2.90 -4.55
C GLN A 436 9.40 4.32 -4.38
N ILE A 437 9.26 4.94 -3.20
CA ILE A 437 9.94 6.19 -2.83
C ILE A 437 11.43 5.94 -2.57
N LEU A 438 11.76 4.87 -1.84
CA LEU A 438 13.11 4.68 -1.30
C LEU A 438 14.03 3.87 -2.23
N TYR A 439 13.53 2.79 -2.81
CA TYR A 439 14.32 1.85 -3.61
C TYR A 439 14.17 2.19 -5.10
N VAL A 440 14.89 3.22 -5.54
CA VAL A 440 14.85 3.72 -6.92
C VAL A 440 15.53 2.72 -7.85
N LYS A 441 14.79 2.20 -8.85
CA LYS A 441 15.26 1.12 -9.74
C LYS A 441 16.57 1.46 -10.46
N SER A 442 16.68 2.67 -11.02
CA SER A 442 17.87 3.15 -11.74
C SER A 442 19.10 3.33 -10.83
N GLU A 443 18.93 3.79 -9.59
CA GLU A 443 20.01 3.80 -8.59
C GLU A 443 20.51 2.38 -8.33
N GLN A 444 19.60 1.41 -8.20
CA GLN A 444 19.98 0.03 -7.90
C GLN A 444 20.61 -0.68 -9.10
N GLU A 445 20.25 -0.33 -10.33
CA GLU A 445 20.98 -0.74 -11.55
C GLU A 445 22.41 -0.15 -11.59
N PHE A 446 22.59 1.09 -11.16
CA PHE A 446 23.92 1.67 -10.97
C PHE A 446 24.69 0.92 -9.87
N VAL A 447 24.08 0.65 -8.71
CA VAL A 447 24.69 -0.14 -7.62
C VAL A 447 25.16 -1.49 -8.15
N GLN A 448 24.33 -2.22 -8.91
CA GLN A 448 24.71 -3.51 -9.51
C GLN A 448 25.95 -3.38 -10.39
N LYS A 449 26.01 -2.39 -11.30
CA LYS A 449 27.20 -2.16 -12.14
C LYS A 449 28.42 -1.75 -11.31
N PHE A 450 28.23 -0.92 -10.27
CA PHE A 450 29.29 -0.47 -9.38
C PHE A 450 29.95 -1.61 -8.61
N LEU A 451 29.22 -2.69 -8.27
CA LEU A 451 29.81 -3.89 -7.67
C LEU A 451 30.99 -4.38 -8.49
N PHE A 452 30.89 -4.39 -9.81
CA PHE A 452 31.92 -4.94 -10.70
C PHE A 452 33.14 -4.00 -10.90
N THR A 453 33.27 -2.96 -10.10
CA THR A 453 34.49 -2.14 -10.02
C THR A 453 35.47 -2.69 -8.97
N GLU A 454 36.71 -2.23 -9.00
CA GLU A 454 37.76 -2.55 -8.01
C GLU A 454 37.27 -2.29 -6.58
N ASN A 455 36.67 -1.11 -6.32
CA ASN A 455 36.16 -0.72 -5.00
C ASN A 455 34.71 -1.15 -4.72
N GLY A 456 34.09 -1.99 -5.57
CA GLY A 456 32.69 -2.38 -5.45
C GLY A 456 32.30 -3.10 -4.15
N PHE A 457 33.29 -3.55 -3.36
CA PHE A 457 33.09 -4.13 -2.03
C PHE A 457 32.76 -3.09 -0.94
N VAL A 458 33.00 -1.80 -1.17
CA VAL A 458 32.51 -0.69 -0.33
C VAL A 458 31.61 0.20 -1.18
N LEU A 459 30.32 0.21 -0.87
CA LEU A 459 29.38 1.09 -1.56
C LEU A 459 29.52 2.53 -1.04
N PRO A 460 29.61 3.55 -1.92
CA PRO A 460 29.46 4.95 -1.52
C PRO A 460 28.11 5.15 -0.80
N GLN A 461 28.10 5.97 0.24
CA GLN A 461 26.89 6.26 1.00
C GLN A 461 25.83 6.88 0.09
N LEU A 462 24.70 6.20 -0.06
CA LEU A 462 23.58 6.68 -0.86
C LEU A 462 22.69 7.54 0.05
N CYS A 463 23.13 8.74 0.39
CA CYS A 463 22.30 9.64 1.23
C CYS A 463 21.13 10.22 0.42
N PHE A 464 19.90 10.07 0.92
CA PHE A 464 18.70 10.63 0.29
C PHE A 464 18.34 11.96 0.95
N TYR A 465 19.10 13.00 0.62
CA TYR A 465 18.83 14.36 1.11
C TYR A 465 17.76 15.03 0.25
N TYR A 466 16.60 15.30 0.85
CA TYR A 466 15.48 15.85 0.10
C TYR A 466 15.56 17.37 -0.06
N LYS A 467 15.99 18.08 0.99
CA LYS A 467 16.44 19.47 0.91
C LYS A 467 17.96 19.49 1.06
N LYS A 468 18.66 20.09 0.09
CA LYS A 468 20.08 20.40 0.24
C LYS A 468 20.23 21.26 1.50
N LYS A 469 21.05 20.78 2.43
CA LYS A 469 21.71 21.67 3.39
C LYS A 469 22.80 22.41 2.64
N ASP A 470 22.94 23.70 2.94
CA ASP A 470 24.09 24.46 2.47
C ASP A 470 25.37 23.78 2.99
N GLU A 471 26.40 23.72 2.14
CA GLU A 471 27.42 22.65 2.21
C GLU A 471 28.46 22.84 3.35
N GLU A 472 28.24 23.77 4.28
CA GLU A 472 29.15 24.15 5.38
C GLU A 472 28.58 23.91 6.79
N MET A 473 27.89 22.79 7.05
CA MET A 473 27.44 22.48 8.42
C MET A 473 28.61 22.33 9.41
N THR A 474 28.62 23.19 10.42
CA THR A 474 29.52 23.10 11.57
C THR A 474 29.26 21.83 12.42
N GLN A 475 30.14 21.54 13.38
CA GLN A 475 29.91 20.40 14.30
C GLN A 475 28.70 20.64 15.22
N GLU A 476 28.34 21.89 15.49
CA GLU A 476 27.23 22.28 16.36
C GLU A 476 25.87 22.01 15.68
N GLU A 477 25.74 22.34 14.39
CA GLU A 477 24.54 22.03 13.58
C GLU A 477 24.24 20.52 13.45
N LYS A 478 25.28 19.67 13.54
CA LYS A 478 25.12 18.20 13.59
C LYS A 478 24.62 17.69 14.95
N GLU A 479 24.71 18.50 16.00
CA GLU A 479 24.09 18.21 17.28
C GLU A 479 22.65 18.70 17.31
N GLU A 480 22.37 19.90 16.76
CA GLU A 480 21.00 20.43 16.56
C GLU A 480 20.13 19.50 15.70
N ASP A 481 20.73 18.84 14.70
CA ASP A 481 20.10 17.78 13.90
C ASP A 481 19.47 16.64 14.72
N ARG A 482 19.97 16.37 15.93
CA ARG A 482 19.47 15.28 16.79
C ARG A 482 18.26 15.69 17.62
N ASP A 483 17.99 16.99 17.73
CA ASP A 483 16.85 17.56 18.44
C ASP A 483 15.71 17.97 17.47
N LEU A 484 15.89 17.79 16.16
CA LEU A 484 14.85 18.02 15.14
C LEU A 484 13.62 17.11 15.36
N LEU A 485 12.43 17.69 15.21
CA LEU A 485 11.18 16.94 15.24
C LEU A 485 11.05 16.06 13.98
N ASP A 486 10.34 14.93 14.10
CA ASP A 486 10.11 13.96 13.02
C ASP A 486 9.71 14.61 11.68
N ALA A 487 8.85 15.64 11.73
CA ALA A 487 8.32 16.34 10.55
C ALA A 487 9.33 17.28 9.86
N GLU A 488 10.39 17.69 10.57
CA GLU A 488 11.48 18.51 10.03
C GLU A 488 12.61 17.61 9.55
N LEU A 489 13.00 16.61 10.36
CA LEU A 489 14.01 15.62 10.01
C LEU A 489 13.67 14.88 8.70
N VAL A 490 12.41 14.46 8.50
CA VAL A 490 11.95 13.82 7.25
C VAL A 490 12.19 14.68 6.00
N LYS A 491 12.15 16.01 6.12
CA LYS A 491 12.33 16.95 4.99
C LYS A 491 13.80 17.16 4.63
N VAL A 492 14.71 16.82 5.56
CA VAL A 492 16.16 16.85 5.38
C VAL A 492 16.65 15.48 4.94
N ASP A 493 16.39 14.46 5.76
CA ASP A 493 16.89 13.09 5.68
C ASP A 493 15.73 12.10 5.95
N VAL A 494 15.17 11.57 4.85
CA VAL A 494 14.02 10.67 4.89
C VAL A 494 14.34 9.38 5.67
N VAL A 495 15.58 8.87 5.58
CA VAL A 495 15.96 7.61 6.21
C VAL A 495 16.05 7.79 7.72
N LYS A 496 16.73 8.83 8.20
CA LYS A 496 16.79 9.13 9.64
C LYS A 496 15.42 9.45 10.22
N GLY A 497 14.58 10.20 9.49
CA GLY A 497 13.19 10.44 9.89
C GLY A 497 12.38 9.15 10.08
N LEU A 498 12.51 8.19 9.17
CA LEU A 498 11.85 6.87 9.29
C LEU A 498 12.43 6.01 10.43
N LEU A 499 13.72 6.10 10.70
CA LEU A 499 14.35 5.43 11.85
C LEU A 499 13.86 6.01 13.19
N GLN A 500 13.77 7.34 13.30
CA GLN A 500 13.21 8.04 14.46
C GLN A 500 11.75 7.65 14.70
N MET A 501 10.94 7.61 13.62
CA MET A 501 9.56 7.09 13.63
C MET A 501 9.44 5.57 13.86
N GLN A 502 10.52 4.86 14.20
CA GLN A 502 10.54 3.42 14.50
C GLN A 502 9.97 2.55 13.36
N ILE A 503 10.48 2.73 12.14
CA ILE A 503 10.10 1.88 11.00
C ILE A 503 10.59 0.43 11.13
N LEU A 504 11.74 0.18 11.77
CA LEU A 504 12.35 -1.15 11.82
C LEU A 504 11.52 -2.19 12.61
N PRO A 505 10.99 -1.89 13.82
CA PRO A 505 10.11 -2.82 14.52
C PRO A 505 8.78 -3.07 13.79
N ARG A 506 8.30 -2.10 13.00
CA ARG A 506 7.09 -2.22 12.18
C ARG A 506 7.30 -3.16 11.00
N LEU A 507 8.38 -2.99 10.24
CA LEU A 507 8.74 -3.92 9.16
C LEU A 507 9.00 -5.33 9.70
N ARG A 508 9.63 -5.46 10.88
CA ARG A 508 9.74 -6.76 11.56
C ARG A 508 8.36 -7.35 11.85
N TYR A 509 7.44 -6.59 12.45
CA TYR A 509 6.09 -7.07 12.77
C TYR A 509 5.33 -7.53 11.51
N VAL A 510 5.41 -6.77 10.41
CA VAL A 510 4.83 -7.16 9.12
C VAL A 510 5.40 -8.49 8.63
N ILE A 511 6.73 -8.65 8.55
CA ILE A 511 7.35 -9.87 8.03
C ILE A 511 7.11 -11.07 8.97
N GLU A 512 7.24 -10.87 10.28
CA GLU A 512 7.27 -11.94 11.28
C GLU A 512 5.89 -12.38 11.76
N ILE A 513 4.95 -11.44 11.98
CA ILE A 513 3.67 -11.73 12.63
C ILE A 513 2.53 -11.76 11.61
N CYS A 514 2.55 -10.86 10.61
CA CYS A 514 1.48 -10.81 9.63
C CYS A 514 1.63 -11.84 8.49
N HIS A 515 2.82 -12.39 8.27
CA HIS A 515 3.15 -13.36 7.22
C HIS A 515 2.54 -13.05 5.83
N PRO A 516 2.80 -11.85 5.27
CA PRO A 516 2.15 -11.41 4.05
C PRO A 516 2.75 -12.05 2.79
N SER A 517 2.13 -11.80 1.64
CA SER A 517 2.63 -12.22 0.33
C SER A 517 4.11 -11.88 0.07
N ASP A 518 4.79 -12.72 -0.72
CA ASP A 518 6.21 -12.56 -1.11
C ASP A 518 6.56 -11.19 -1.69
N ASN A 519 5.62 -10.55 -2.39
CA ASN A 519 5.80 -9.19 -2.92
C ASN A 519 5.86 -8.15 -1.80
N ALA A 520 5.03 -8.28 -0.75
CA ALA A 520 5.07 -7.40 0.41
C ALA A 520 6.35 -7.63 1.23
N ILE A 521 6.80 -8.88 1.40
CA ILE A 521 8.10 -9.20 2.02
C ILE A 521 9.24 -8.57 1.20
N SER A 522 9.24 -8.76 -0.13
CA SER A 522 10.24 -8.18 -1.03
C SER A 522 10.29 -6.65 -0.92
N ASN A 523 9.14 -5.98 -0.85
CA ASN A 523 9.08 -4.52 -0.66
C ASN A 523 9.59 -4.09 0.72
N CYS A 524 9.30 -4.84 1.80
CA CYS A 524 9.91 -4.59 3.12
C CYS A 524 11.43 -4.68 3.05
N VAL A 525 11.95 -5.71 2.37
CA VAL A 525 13.40 -5.93 2.20
C VAL A 525 14.02 -4.83 1.32
N SER A 526 13.35 -4.34 0.28
CA SER A 526 13.79 -3.18 -0.50
C SER A 526 13.98 -1.92 0.37
N VAL A 527 13.05 -1.65 1.29
CA VAL A 527 13.17 -0.54 2.25
C VAL A 527 14.38 -0.76 3.17
N LEU A 528 14.57 -1.97 3.69
CA LEU A 528 15.70 -2.31 4.57
C LEU A 528 17.06 -2.25 3.85
N ILE A 529 17.13 -2.65 2.58
CA ILE A 529 18.32 -2.46 1.73
C ILE A 529 18.64 -0.97 1.63
N ARG A 530 17.64 -0.11 1.36
CA ARG A 530 17.89 1.32 1.20
C ARG A 530 18.38 1.98 2.49
N ILE A 531 17.86 1.56 3.65
CA ILE A 531 18.32 2.00 4.98
C ILE A 531 19.76 1.52 5.23
N ALA A 532 20.11 0.27 4.89
CA ALA A 532 21.47 -0.25 5.01
C ALA A 532 22.48 0.44 4.07
N GLN A 533 22.04 0.93 2.91
CA GLN A 533 22.85 1.68 1.95
C GLN A 533 23.00 3.17 2.30
N HIS A 534 22.31 3.67 3.34
CA HIS A 534 22.32 5.08 3.69
C HIS A 534 23.62 5.48 4.39
N ASP A 535 23.89 4.88 5.55
CA ASP A 535 25.08 5.11 6.36
C ASP A 535 25.33 3.96 7.35
N THR A 536 26.51 3.95 7.96
CA THR A 536 26.92 2.87 8.87
C THR A 536 26.14 2.87 10.19
N GLU A 537 25.64 4.01 10.69
CA GLU A 537 24.78 4.04 11.88
C GLU A 537 23.43 3.40 11.59
N SER A 538 22.79 3.76 10.47
CA SER A 538 21.54 3.13 9.99
C SER A 538 21.67 1.60 9.89
N SER A 539 22.83 1.11 9.44
CA SER A 539 23.14 -0.32 9.38
C SER A 539 23.25 -0.97 10.77
N TRP A 540 23.83 -0.28 11.76
CA TRP A 540 23.83 -0.73 13.15
C TRP A 540 22.42 -0.72 13.76
N ARG A 541 21.59 0.31 13.51
CA ARG A 541 20.18 0.34 13.96
C ARG A 541 19.39 -0.87 13.45
N ILE A 542 19.67 -1.35 12.23
CA ILE A 542 19.09 -2.61 11.69
C ILE A 542 19.58 -3.83 12.49
N MET A 543 20.87 -3.93 12.79
CA MET A 543 21.45 -5.04 13.54
C MET A 543 20.99 -5.08 15.01
N ASP A 544 20.76 -3.92 15.61
CA ASP A 544 20.28 -3.77 16.99
C ASP A 544 18.76 -3.99 17.11
N CYS A 545 18.02 -3.97 15.99
CA CYS A 545 16.59 -4.22 15.98
C CYS A 545 16.29 -5.71 16.31
N PRO A 546 15.71 -6.04 17.48
CA PRO A 546 15.67 -7.42 17.95
C PRO A 546 14.91 -8.34 16.99
N ARG A 547 15.51 -9.46 16.61
CA ARG A 547 14.95 -10.51 15.73
C ARG A 547 14.69 -10.12 14.27
N LEU A 548 14.87 -8.86 13.85
CA LEU A 548 14.61 -8.45 12.45
C LEU A 548 15.49 -9.22 11.45
N THR A 549 16.80 -9.20 11.69
CA THR A 549 17.81 -9.90 10.89
C THR A 549 17.71 -11.43 11.02
N GLU A 550 17.28 -11.95 12.18
CA GLU A 550 17.01 -13.39 12.38
C GLU A 550 15.85 -13.89 11.52
N VAL A 551 14.74 -13.13 11.48
CA VAL A 551 13.56 -13.48 10.69
C VAL A 551 13.92 -13.50 9.20
N LEU A 552 14.64 -12.48 8.72
CA LEU A 552 15.13 -12.44 7.34
C LEU A 552 16.05 -13.63 7.02
N TYR A 553 17.01 -13.94 7.89
CA TYR A 553 17.88 -15.12 7.71
C TYR A 553 17.10 -16.46 7.75
N SER A 554 16.00 -16.54 8.51
CA SER A 554 15.17 -17.75 8.58
C SER A 554 14.47 -18.06 7.25
N LEU A 555 14.12 -17.03 6.47
CA LEU A 555 13.58 -17.20 5.11
C LEU A 555 14.57 -17.95 4.21
N LEU A 556 15.88 -17.68 4.32
CA LEU A 556 16.92 -18.39 3.55
C LEU A 556 17.05 -19.88 3.88
N LYS A 557 16.66 -20.31 5.09
CA LYS A 557 16.74 -21.71 5.53
C LYS A 557 15.55 -22.54 5.04
N ASN A 558 14.36 -21.95 5.02
CA ASN A 558 13.12 -22.62 4.62
C ASN A 558 13.04 -22.69 3.09
N LYS A 559 13.78 -23.64 2.49
CA LYS A 559 13.85 -24.00 1.05
C LYS A 559 12.93 -23.14 0.17
N PHE A 560 13.43 -22.00 -0.30
CA PHE A 560 12.64 -21.11 -1.14
C PHE A 560 12.13 -21.81 -2.40
N GLU A 561 10.80 -21.89 -2.52
CA GLU A 561 10.12 -22.08 -3.80
C GLU A 561 10.20 -20.78 -4.65
N ASN A 562 10.40 -19.63 -4.00
CA ASN A 562 10.51 -18.32 -4.64
C ASN A 562 11.94 -17.72 -4.53
N PHE A 563 12.72 -17.86 -5.60
CA PHE A 563 14.08 -17.30 -5.70
C PHE A 563 14.12 -15.77 -5.64
N LYS A 564 13.04 -15.05 -5.95
CA LYS A 564 13.03 -13.57 -5.95
C LYS A 564 13.08 -12.99 -4.54
N THR A 565 12.31 -13.55 -3.61
CA THR A 565 12.37 -13.16 -2.18
C THR A 565 13.75 -13.50 -1.61
N ALA A 566 14.30 -14.68 -1.98
CA ALA A 566 15.64 -15.11 -1.61
C ALA A 566 16.73 -14.13 -2.05
N LEU A 567 16.72 -13.74 -3.33
CA LEU A 567 17.62 -12.78 -3.94
C LEU A 567 17.67 -11.46 -3.15
N MET A 568 16.49 -10.91 -2.82
CA MET A 568 16.38 -9.66 -2.07
C MET A 568 16.96 -9.78 -0.66
N VAL A 569 16.77 -10.92 0.02
CA VAL A 569 17.35 -11.15 1.35
C VAL A 569 18.87 -11.31 1.29
N VAL A 570 19.42 -12.01 0.30
CA VAL A 570 20.90 -12.10 0.12
C VAL A 570 21.48 -10.72 -0.20
N ARG A 571 20.85 -9.94 -1.09
CA ARG A 571 21.20 -8.56 -1.40
C ARG A 571 21.21 -7.66 -0.16
N PHE A 572 20.23 -7.83 0.73
CA PHE A 572 20.18 -7.14 2.03
C PHE A 572 21.38 -7.49 2.92
N PHE A 573 21.73 -8.78 3.07
CA PHE A 573 22.91 -9.17 3.83
C PHE A 573 24.22 -8.67 3.20
N ARG A 574 24.31 -8.61 1.86
CA ARG A 574 25.43 -7.97 1.16
C ARG A 574 25.52 -6.49 1.50
N SER A 575 24.44 -5.72 1.37
CA SER A 575 24.45 -4.29 1.69
C SER A 575 24.78 -4.00 3.16
N LEU A 576 24.30 -4.82 4.11
CA LEU A 576 24.74 -4.74 5.51
C LEU A 576 26.25 -4.99 5.68
N CYS A 577 26.82 -5.95 4.95
CA CYS A 577 28.26 -6.22 5.02
C CYS A 577 29.07 -5.07 4.39
N GLN A 578 28.63 -4.51 3.26
CA GLN A 578 29.28 -3.38 2.59
C GLN A 578 29.34 -2.11 3.46
N ALA A 579 28.44 -1.95 4.43
CA ALA A 579 28.46 -0.85 5.39
C ALA A 579 29.66 -0.90 6.37
N GLY A 580 30.34 -2.05 6.52
CA GLY A 580 31.62 -2.13 7.22
C GLY A 580 32.00 -3.50 7.78
N LYS A 581 33.31 -3.65 8.03
CA LYS A 581 33.95 -4.88 8.54
C LYS A 581 33.41 -5.38 9.89
N GLU A 582 33.11 -4.49 10.83
CA GLU A 582 32.61 -4.89 12.15
C GLU A 582 31.16 -5.41 12.09
N ILE A 583 30.33 -4.82 11.22
CA ILE A 583 28.98 -5.34 10.94
C ILE A 583 29.09 -6.71 10.29
N SER A 584 29.98 -6.87 9.29
CA SER A 584 30.27 -8.17 8.65
C SER A 584 30.68 -9.24 9.67
N LYS A 585 31.58 -8.94 10.61
CA LYS A 585 31.93 -9.86 11.72
C LYS A 585 30.72 -10.22 12.58
N LYS A 586 29.87 -9.23 12.91
CA LYS A 586 28.66 -9.46 13.72
C LYS A 586 27.66 -10.38 13.00
N VAL A 587 27.39 -10.12 11.72
CA VAL A 587 26.57 -10.97 10.84
C VAL A 587 27.13 -12.40 10.80
N MET A 588 28.44 -12.55 10.56
CA MET A 588 29.15 -13.85 10.57
C MET A 588 29.08 -14.59 11.92
N SER A 589 28.98 -13.87 13.05
CA SER A 589 28.86 -14.46 14.38
C SER A 589 27.45 -14.91 14.75
N LEU A 590 26.43 -14.32 14.12
CA LEU A 590 25.01 -14.61 14.39
C LEU A 590 24.44 -15.66 13.42
N TYR A 591 24.96 -15.72 12.19
CA TYR A 591 24.38 -16.50 11.10
C TYR A 591 25.42 -17.36 10.39
N SER A 592 25.02 -18.59 10.05
CA SER A 592 25.79 -19.50 9.19
C SER A 592 25.83 -19.01 7.73
N ILE A 593 26.51 -17.90 7.47
CA ILE A 593 26.70 -17.37 6.11
C ILE A 593 27.69 -18.24 5.33
N ASN A 594 28.72 -18.81 5.98
CA ASN A 594 29.60 -19.79 5.35
C ASN A 594 28.82 -21.00 4.81
N ASP A 595 27.96 -21.61 5.63
CA ASP A 595 27.17 -22.78 5.24
C ASP A 595 26.17 -22.43 4.11
N LEU A 596 25.65 -21.19 4.10
CA LEU A 596 24.79 -20.68 3.04
C LEU A 596 25.56 -20.59 1.71
N ILE A 597 26.73 -19.93 1.71
CA ILE A 597 27.57 -19.79 0.52
C ILE A 597 28.03 -21.18 0.05
N TYR A 598 28.56 -22.02 0.95
CA TYR A 598 28.96 -23.40 0.64
C TYR A 598 27.85 -24.18 -0.07
N LYS A 599 26.64 -24.16 0.49
CA LYS A 599 25.45 -24.84 -0.04
C LYS A 599 25.15 -24.40 -1.47
N TYR A 600 25.11 -23.09 -1.75
CA TYR A 600 24.73 -22.59 -3.07
C TYR A 600 25.88 -22.65 -4.10
N VAL A 601 27.12 -22.39 -3.68
CA VAL A 601 28.30 -22.54 -4.55
C VAL A 601 28.50 -23.99 -4.98
N SER A 602 28.19 -24.98 -4.13
CA SER A 602 28.29 -26.40 -4.47
C SER A 602 27.12 -26.93 -5.32
N LEU A 603 26.12 -26.12 -5.64
CA LEU A 603 25.03 -26.51 -6.55
C LEU A 603 25.37 -26.11 -8.01
N GLU A 604 24.93 -26.96 -8.94
CA GLU A 604 25.13 -26.78 -10.39
C GLU A 604 23.98 -26.02 -11.06
N GLN A 605 22.73 -26.24 -10.60
CA GLN A 605 21.52 -25.68 -11.21
C GLN A 605 20.82 -24.72 -10.25
N VAL A 606 21.24 -23.45 -10.30
CA VAL A 606 20.64 -22.33 -9.56
C VAL A 606 20.54 -21.14 -10.51
N ASP A 607 19.50 -20.33 -10.34
CA ASP A 607 19.30 -19.09 -11.09
C ASP A 607 20.56 -18.19 -11.05
N HIS A 608 21.00 -17.71 -12.21
CA HIS A 608 22.24 -16.94 -12.35
C HIS A 608 22.19 -15.64 -11.55
N LEU A 609 21.05 -14.93 -11.54
CA LEU A 609 20.89 -13.68 -10.82
C LEU A 609 20.97 -13.88 -9.29
N PHE A 610 20.38 -14.96 -8.78
CA PHE A 610 20.56 -15.36 -7.38
C PHE A 610 22.02 -15.69 -7.05
N MET A 611 22.72 -16.41 -7.92
CA MET A 611 24.13 -16.76 -7.71
C MET A 611 25.07 -15.55 -7.73
N VAL A 612 24.81 -14.53 -8.55
CA VAL A 612 25.56 -13.26 -8.53
C VAL A 612 25.55 -12.64 -7.14
N GLU A 613 24.38 -12.54 -6.48
CA GLU A 613 24.30 -11.97 -5.13
C GLU A 613 25.02 -12.83 -4.07
N ILE A 614 25.05 -14.16 -4.24
CA ILE A 614 25.82 -15.06 -3.36
C ILE A 614 27.33 -14.83 -3.53
N TYR A 615 27.83 -14.74 -4.77
CA TYR A 615 29.25 -14.49 -5.04
C TYR A 615 29.66 -13.08 -4.59
N GLU A 616 28.88 -12.04 -4.86
CA GLU A 616 29.20 -10.67 -4.42
C GLU A 616 29.10 -10.51 -2.89
N LEU A 617 28.17 -11.19 -2.21
CA LEU A 617 28.19 -11.28 -0.73
C LEU A 617 29.50 -11.92 -0.24
N TRP A 618 29.91 -13.02 -0.85
CA TRP A 618 31.15 -13.71 -0.47
C TRP A 618 32.39 -12.85 -0.75
N ARG A 619 32.41 -12.15 -1.90
CA ARG A 619 33.47 -11.21 -2.30
C ARG A 619 33.66 -10.08 -1.29
N VAL A 620 32.58 -9.49 -0.77
CA VAL A 620 32.64 -8.48 0.30
C VAL A 620 33.25 -9.05 1.58
N LEU A 621 32.87 -10.26 1.97
CA LEU A 621 33.46 -10.94 3.14
C LEU A 621 34.96 -11.22 2.94
N LEU A 622 35.34 -11.70 1.75
CA LEU A 622 36.72 -11.98 1.36
C LEU A 622 37.60 -10.72 1.46
N HIS A 623 37.17 -9.56 0.94
CA HIS A 623 37.91 -8.29 1.07
C HIS A 623 38.21 -7.90 2.53
N TYR A 624 37.31 -8.19 3.46
CA TYR A 624 37.57 -7.95 4.90
C TYR A 624 38.47 -9.00 5.56
N GLY A 625 38.88 -10.03 4.81
CA GLY A 625 39.61 -11.20 5.29
C GLY A 625 38.75 -12.12 6.16
N LEU A 626 37.44 -12.18 5.86
CA LEU A 626 36.46 -13.10 6.43
C LEU A 626 36.15 -14.19 5.39
N ALA A 627 35.57 -15.33 5.82
CA ALA A 627 35.22 -16.45 4.94
C ALA A 627 36.37 -17.00 4.05
N SER A 628 37.64 -16.75 4.41
CA SER A 628 38.82 -17.22 3.66
C SER A 628 38.98 -18.73 3.66
N ASN A 629 38.60 -19.39 4.76
CA ASN A 629 38.69 -20.85 4.89
C ASN A 629 37.74 -21.55 3.90
N LEU A 630 36.53 -21.00 3.73
CA LEU A 630 35.53 -21.51 2.79
C LEU A 630 36.08 -21.60 1.36
N PHE A 631 36.93 -20.65 0.94
CA PHE A 631 37.55 -20.68 -0.39
C PHE A 631 38.48 -21.87 -0.58
N GLN A 632 39.15 -22.32 0.48
CA GLN A 632 39.95 -23.55 0.46
C GLN A 632 39.04 -24.79 0.38
N ASP A 633 37.93 -24.80 1.14
CA ASP A 633 36.96 -25.89 1.16
C ASP A 633 36.25 -26.08 -0.20
N VAL A 634 35.90 -25.00 -0.90
CA VAL A 634 35.24 -25.05 -2.23
C VAL A 634 36.19 -24.82 -3.41
N TYR A 635 37.51 -24.81 -3.19
CA TYR A 635 38.52 -24.52 -4.22
C TYR A 635 38.31 -25.32 -5.51
N MET A 636 38.09 -26.62 -5.39
CA MET A 636 37.88 -27.51 -6.55
C MET A 636 36.59 -27.16 -7.32
N VAL A 637 35.53 -26.73 -6.63
CA VAL A 637 34.26 -26.33 -7.25
C VAL A 637 34.45 -25.04 -8.05
N ILE A 638 35.14 -24.04 -7.48
CA ILE A 638 35.44 -22.78 -8.17
C ILE A 638 36.41 -23.03 -9.35
N MET A 639 37.40 -23.89 -9.17
CA MET A 639 38.31 -24.32 -10.24
C MET A 639 37.55 -24.92 -11.43
N THR A 640 36.64 -25.87 -11.18
CA THR A 640 35.79 -26.45 -12.24
C THR A 640 34.87 -25.41 -12.89
N LYS A 641 34.31 -24.46 -12.12
CA LYS A 641 33.47 -23.37 -12.67
C LYS A 641 34.28 -22.45 -13.59
N VAL A 642 35.48 -22.02 -13.20
CA VAL A 642 36.37 -21.20 -14.05
C VAL A 642 36.81 -21.97 -15.30
N GLN A 643 37.15 -23.26 -15.19
CA GLN A 643 37.43 -24.11 -16.36
C GLN A 643 36.24 -24.20 -17.33
N GLY A 644 35.02 -24.34 -16.80
CA GLY A 644 33.79 -24.32 -17.58
C GLY A 644 33.57 -23.00 -18.33
N LEU A 645 33.89 -21.87 -17.70
CA LEU A 645 33.85 -20.56 -18.36
C LEU A 645 34.86 -20.47 -19.52
N CYS A 646 36.12 -20.91 -19.36
CA CYS A 646 37.10 -20.83 -20.46
C CYS A 646 36.71 -21.67 -21.70
N GLY A 647 35.87 -22.70 -21.54
CA GLY A 647 35.37 -23.52 -22.66
C GLY A 647 34.03 -23.06 -23.25
N ASN A 648 33.11 -22.55 -22.41
CA ASN A 648 31.70 -22.34 -22.78
C ASN A 648 31.09 -21.03 -22.21
N TYR A 649 31.87 -19.97 -21.95
CA TYR A 649 31.36 -18.71 -21.34
C TYR A 649 30.11 -18.14 -22.03
N SER A 650 29.94 -18.36 -23.34
CA SER A 650 28.74 -17.91 -24.09
C SER A 650 27.42 -18.56 -23.68
N GLN A 651 27.43 -19.60 -22.85
CA GLN A 651 26.24 -20.22 -22.24
C GLN A 651 25.84 -19.57 -20.90
N PHE A 652 26.67 -18.68 -20.37
CA PHE A 652 26.48 -18.05 -19.07
C PHE A 652 26.12 -16.56 -19.21
N ASP A 653 25.55 -16.01 -18.14
CA ASP A 653 25.29 -14.57 -18.04
C ASP A 653 26.60 -13.81 -17.76
N ASP A 654 26.75 -12.60 -18.31
CA ASP A 654 27.97 -11.78 -18.20
C ASP A 654 28.29 -11.44 -16.73
N PHE A 655 27.28 -11.06 -15.94
CA PHE A 655 27.46 -10.74 -14.51
C PHE A 655 27.73 -12.00 -13.68
N TYR A 656 27.11 -13.14 -14.02
CA TYR A 656 27.41 -14.42 -13.38
C TYR A 656 28.88 -14.82 -13.60
N ALA A 657 29.35 -14.80 -14.85
CA ALA A 657 30.73 -15.13 -15.17
C ALA A 657 31.72 -14.16 -14.49
N ALA A 658 31.45 -12.86 -14.54
CA ALA A 658 32.24 -11.83 -13.86
C ALA A 658 32.35 -12.04 -12.34
N SER A 659 31.23 -12.34 -11.66
CA SER A 659 31.19 -12.50 -10.20
C SER A 659 32.04 -13.67 -9.68
N ILE A 660 32.18 -14.76 -10.47
CA ILE A 660 33.07 -15.89 -10.15
C ILE A 660 34.54 -15.44 -10.19
N ILE A 661 34.93 -14.69 -11.23
CA ILE A 661 36.30 -14.18 -11.37
C ILE A 661 36.61 -13.18 -10.25
N HIS A 662 35.67 -12.34 -9.86
CA HIS A 662 35.84 -11.43 -8.74
C HIS A 662 36.03 -12.14 -7.40
N VAL A 663 35.37 -13.27 -7.13
CA VAL A 663 35.64 -14.08 -5.93
C VAL A 663 37.08 -14.63 -5.93
N VAL A 664 37.60 -15.02 -7.09
CA VAL A 664 39.01 -15.45 -7.25
C VAL A 664 39.97 -14.28 -7.04
N GLU A 665 39.71 -13.13 -7.66
CA GLU A 665 40.49 -11.89 -7.49
C GLU A 665 40.54 -11.43 -6.03
N SER A 666 39.40 -11.46 -5.33
CA SER A 666 39.32 -11.06 -3.92
C SER A 666 40.02 -12.05 -2.98
N ALA A 667 40.15 -13.32 -3.37
CA ALA A 667 41.01 -14.25 -2.67
C ALA A 667 42.50 -13.91 -2.85
N MET A 668 42.91 -13.32 -3.98
CA MET A 668 44.31 -12.91 -4.22
C MET A 668 44.79 -11.91 -3.17
N HIS A 669 44.02 -10.85 -2.93
CA HIS A 669 44.37 -9.81 -1.94
C HIS A 669 44.46 -10.32 -0.49
N ILE A 670 43.90 -11.50 -0.18
CA ILE A 670 43.95 -12.09 1.17
C ILE A 670 45.29 -12.77 1.46
N THR A 671 45.99 -13.30 0.46
CA THR A 671 47.16 -14.17 0.70
C THR A 671 48.34 -13.40 1.30
N ASP A 672 48.52 -12.14 0.91
CA ASP A 672 49.48 -11.20 1.52
C ASP A 672 49.26 -11.04 3.03
N SER A 673 48.00 -11.20 3.50
CA SER A 673 47.63 -11.13 4.91
C SER A 673 47.87 -12.43 5.71
N SER A 674 48.64 -13.39 5.17
CA SER A 674 49.03 -14.68 5.76
C SER A 674 47.92 -15.71 6.02
N LYS A 675 46.68 -15.45 5.55
CA LYS A 675 45.51 -16.31 5.80
C LYS A 675 45.28 -17.43 4.79
N MET A 676 45.92 -17.38 3.63
CA MET A 676 45.73 -18.35 2.55
C MET A 676 47.05 -18.55 1.80
N SER A 677 47.31 -19.77 1.33
CA SER A 677 48.54 -20.11 0.61
C SER A 677 48.47 -19.68 -0.86
N TRP A 678 49.52 -19.01 -1.34
CA TRP A 678 49.64 -18.56 -2.73
C TRP A 678 49.60 -19.71 -3.76
N ILE A 679 49.95 -20.93 -3.34
CA ILE A 679 49.88 -22.16 -4.15
C ILE A 679 48.44 -22.43 -4.64
N ILE A 680 47.42 -22.08 -3.84
CA ILE A 680 46.01 -22.26 -4.20
C ILE A 680 45.62 -21.30 -5.34
N ILE A 681 46.22 -20.11 -5.35
CA ILE A 681 45.86 -19.03 -6.29
C ILE A 681 46.63 -19.13 -7.60
N GLU A 682 47.89 -19.57 -7.54
CA GLU A 682 48.73 -19.83 -8.70
C GLU A 682 48.08 -20.80 -9.71
N GLY A 683 47.24 -21.74 -9.24
CA GLY A 683 46.47 -22.64 -10.10
C GLY A 683 45.43 -21.96 -11.01
N PHE A 684 44.94 -20.76 -10.66
CA PHE A 684 43.97 -20.02 -11.48
C PHE A 684 44.62 -19.21 -12.60
N PHE A 685 45.88 -18.78 -12.45
CA PHE A 685 46.54 -17.89 -13.42
C PHE A 685 46.57 -18.46 -14.86
N PRO A 686 46.93 -19.73 -15.11
CA PRO A 686 46.89 -20.30 -16.46
C PRO A 686 45.48 -20.32 -17.07
N LEU A 687 44.44 -20.47 -16.25
CA LEU A 687 43.06 -20.45 -16.71
C LEU A 687 42.60 -19.05 -17.09
N LEU A 688 42.93 -18.01 -16.30
CA LEU A 688 42.62 -16.62 -16.65
C LEU A 688 43.23 -16.24 -18.01
N VAL A 689 44.49 -16.65 -18.26
CA VAL A 689 45.16 -16.47 -19.55
C VAL A 689 44.49 -17.28 -20.67
N GLN A 690 44.11 -18.53 -20.42
CA GLN A 690 43.39 -19.36 -21.40
C GLN A 690 42.03 -18.76 -21.78
N CYS A 691 41.27 -18.31 -20.78
CA CYS A 691 39.98 -17.62 -20.95
C CYS A 691 40.13 -16.38 -21.84
N ILE A 692 41.15 -15.54 -21.61
CA ILE A 692 41.42 -14.35 -22.43
C ILE A 692 41.74 -14.71 -23.89
N LYS A 693 42.54 -15.75 -24.15
CA LYS A 693 42.86 -16.21 -25.51
C LYS A 693 41.65 -16.79 -26.25
N ALA A 694 40.77 -17.48 -25.54
CA ALA A 694 39.50 -17.96 -26.10
C ALA A 694 38.62 -16.77 -26.54
N ILE A 695 38.54 -15.73 -25.69
CA ILE A 695 37.78 -14.51 -25.98
C ILE A 695 38.40 -13.71 -27.14
N GLU A 696 39.71 -13.55 -27.19
CA GLU A 696 40.42 -12.91 -28.31
C GLU A 696 40.14 -13.63 -29.64
N SER A 697 40.20 -14.97 -29.64
CA SER A 697 39.86 -15.78 -30.82
C SER A 697 38.41 -15.57 -31.25
N GLU A 698 37.46 -15.54 -30.31
CA GLU A 698 36.05 -15.32 -30.63
C GLU A 698 35.78 -13.91 -31.15
N ILE A 699 36.36 -12.87 -30.55
CA ILE A 699 36.23 -11.48 -31.01
C ILE A 699 36.81 -11.33 -32.43
N THR A 700 37.95 -11.96 -32.70
CA THR A 700 38.57 -11.97 -34.03
C THR A 700 37.66 -12.60 -35.09
N GLN A 701 36.86 -13.62 -34.71
CA GLN A 701 35.90 -14.28 -35.59
C GLN A 701 34.56 -13.52 -35.73
N LYS A 702 33.97 -13.07 -34.62
CA LYS A 702 32.62 -12.48 -34.56
C LYS A 702 32.58 -10.95 -34.73
N LYS A 703 33.71 -10.25 -34.55
CA LYS A 703 33.86 -8.78 -34.62
C LYS A 703 32.97 -7.99 -33.64
N HIS A 704 32.46 -8.62 -32.59
CA HIS A 704 31.63 -8.01 -31.56
C HIS A 704 32.01 -8.59 -30.18
N LEU A 705 31.91 -7.76 -29.14
CA LEU A 705 32.10 -8.18 -27.75
C LEU A 705 30.74 -8.27 -27.05
N SER A 706 30.34 -9.48 -26.66
CA SER A 706 29.04 -9.72 -26.01
C SER A 706 29.11 -9.84 -24.49
N TYR A 707 30.32 -9.86 -23.89
CA TYR A 707 30.55 -10.12 -22.47
C TYR A 707 31.57 -9.13 -21.87
N PRO A 708 31.27 -7.81 -21.86
CA PRO A 708 32.22 -6.80 -21.42
C PRO A 708 32.56 -6.90 -19.93
N MET A 709 31.62 -7.26 -19.05
CA MET A 709 31.88 -7.30 -17.61
C MET A 709 32.81 -8.47 -17.26
N TYR A 710 32.58 -9.64 -17.84
CA TYR A 710 33.44 -10.80 -17.67
C TYR A 710 34.88 -10.54 -18.14
N VAL A 711 35.05 -9.86 -19.29
CA VAL A 711 36.39 -9.47 -19.78
C VAL A 711 37.07 -8.49 -18.82
N CYS A 712 36.37 -7.45 -18.37
CA CYS A 712 36.90 -6.52 -17.36
C CYS A 712 37.36 -7.25 -16.09
N SER A 713 36.58 -8.20 -15.58
CA SER A 713 36.92 -8.98 -14.38
C SER A 713 38.19 -9.82 -14.55
N ILE A 714 38.40 -10.45 -15.71
CA ILE A 714 39.64 -11.21 -15.98
C ILE A 714 40.84 -10.26 -16.07
N LEU A 715 40.70 -9.14 -16.78
CA LEU A 715 41.77 -8.14 -16.93
C LEU A 715 42.16 -7.54 -15.57
N GLN A 716 41.19 -7.22 -14.71
CA GLN A 716 41.43 -6.80 -13.33
C GLN A 716 42.14 -7.90 -12.53
N SER A 717 41.66 -9.15 -12.58
CA SER A 717 42.28 -10.25 -11.84
C SER A 717 43.74 -10.53 -12.26
N LEU A 718 44.06 -10.40 -13.54
CA LEU A 718 45.45 -10.48 -14.02
C LEU A 718 46.29 -9.29 -13.56
N ALA A 719 45.74 -8.07 -13.56
CA ALA A 719 46.43 -6.88 -13.04
C ALA A 719 46.75 -7.04 -11.54
N SER A 720 45.78 -7.45 -10.73
CA SER A 720 45.97 -7.74 -9.30
C SER A 720 47.02 -8.84 -9.07
N TYR A 721 46.98 -9.92 -9.85
CA TYR A 721 47.98 -11.00 -9.74
C TYR A 721 49.41 -10.52 -10.04
N CYS A 722 49.59 -9.72 -11.10
CA CYS A 722 50.88 -9.13 -11.45
C CYS A 722 51.38 -8.10 -10.41
N GLN A 723 50.47 -7.35 -9.78
CA GLN A 723 50.80 -6.37 -8.74
C GLN A 723 51.25 -7.04 -7.43
N LEU A 724 50.61 -8.16 -7.06
CA LEU A 724 50.90 -8.88 -5.81
C LEU A 724 52.14 -9.80 -5.95
N LYS A 725 52.34 -10.45 -7.11
CA LYS A 725 53.46 -11.39 -7.34
C LYS A 725 54.63 -10.73 -8.09
N ASN A 726 55.44 -9.95 -7.38
CA ASN A 726 56.65 -9.32 -7.95
C ASN A 726 57.62 -10.33 -8.62
N ASP A 727 57.77 -11.55 -8.07
CA ASP A 727 58.64 -12.61 -8.62
C ASP A 727 57.91 -13.49 -9.66
N MET A 728 57.35 -12.87 -10.69
CA MET A 728 56.67 -13.56 -11.79
C MET A 728 57.66 -14.21 -12.78
N VAL A 729 57.91 -15.51 -12.62
CA VAL A 729 58.36 -16.36 -13.74
C VAL A 729 57.14 -16.75 -14.57
N LEU A 730 56.79 -15.91 -15.55
CA LEU A 730 55.77 -16.24 -16.54
C LEU A 730 56.24 -17.43 -17.38
N SER A 731 55.40 -18.47 -17.47
CA SER A 731 55.62 -19.61 -18.38
C SER A 731 55.38 -19.25 -19.86
N GLU A 732 54.75 -18.10 -20.11
CA GLU A 732 54.46 -17.57 -21.43
C GLU A 732 55.23 -16.27 -21.71
N ASN A 733 55.30 -15.87 -22.99
CA ASN A 733 55.95 -14.63 -23.37
C ASN A 733 55.17 -13.40 -22.82
N PRO A 734 55.76 -12.58 -21.92
CA PRO A 734 55.08 -11.43 -21.33
C PRO A 734 54.62 -10.41 -22.37
N VAL A 735 55.37 -10.24 -23.47
CA VAL A 735 55.05 -9.25 -24.51
C VAL A 735 53.75 -9.63 -25.23
N ALA A 736 53.61 -10.90 -25.62
CA ALA A 736 52.41 -11.39 -26.30
C ALA A 736 51.16 -11.31 -25.41
N LEU A 737 51.31 -11.57 -24.09
CA LEU A 737 50.20 -11.42 -23.15
C LEU A 737 49.76 -9.95 -23.02
N LEU A 738 50.71 -9.01 -22.99
CA LEU A 738 50.42 -7.57 -22.95
C LEU A 738 49.76 -7.08 -24.25
N GLU A 739 50.19 -7.57 -25.42
CA GLU A 739 49.56 -7.27 -26.71
C GLU A 739 48.09 -7.72 -26.74
N THR A 740 47.80 -8.95 -26.29
CA THR A 740 46.41 -9.44 -26.14
C THR A 740 45.60 -8.59 -25.15
N VAL A 741 46.18 -8.23 -24.00
CA VAL A 741 45.53 -7.37 -22.99
C VAL A 741 45.19 -5.99 -23.54
N GLU A 742 46.12 -5.35 -24.25
CA GLU A 742 45.91 -4.06 -24.90
C GLU A 742 44.86 -4.15 -26.01
N TYR A 743 44.89 -5.21 -26.82
CA TYR A 743 43.87 -5.45 -27.84
C TYR A 743 42.46 -5.57 -27.22
N LEU A 744 42.30 -6.43 -26.21
CA LEU A 744 41.02 -6.64 -25.55
C LEU A 744 40.51 -5.38 -24.85
N TRP A 745 41.37 -4.64 -24.15
CA TRP A 745 41.01 -3.37 -23.52
C TRP A 745 40.49 -2.35 -24.55
N ASN A 746 41.15 -2.23 -25.70
CA ASN A 746 40.70 -1.39 -26.80
C ASN A 746 39.36 -1.82 -27.42
N VAL A 747 39.06 -3.13 -27.44
CA VAL A 747 37.75 -3.65 -27.89
C VAL A 747 36.66 -3.36 -26.85
N VAL A 748 36.95 -3.56 -25.57
CA VAL A 748 36.06 -3.26 -24.45
C VAL A 748 35.67 -1.77 -24.44
N LEU A 749 36.65 -0.87 -24.53
CA LEU A 749 36.41 0.57 -24.62
C LEU A 749 35.51 0.95 -25.80
N LYS A 750 35.77 0.39 -26.99
CA LYS A 750 34.92 0.61 -28.18
C LYS A 750 33.50 0.08 -27.99
N SER A 751 33.34 -1.06 -27.31
CA SER A 751 32.03 -1.63 -26.99
C SER A 751 31.23 -0.69 -26.10
N PHE A 752 31.84 -0.15 -25.02
CA PHE A 752 31.18 0.81 -24.15
C PHE A 752 30.83 2.12 -24.87
N ILE A 753 31.76 2.70 -25.63
CA ILE A 753 31.54 3.96 -26.40
C ILE A 753 30.43 3.81 -27.45
N ASN A 754 30.29 2.64 -28.08
CA ASN A 754 29.23 2.38 -29.05
C ASN A 754 27.87 2.03 -28.40
N SER A 755 27.83 1.82 -27.08
CA SER A 755 26.62 1.49 -26.31
C SER A 755 26.00 2.70 -25.57
N SER A 756 26.71 3.82 -25.54
CA SER A 756 26.29 5.13 -25.00
C SER A 756 25.82 6.07 -26.10
#